data_AF-A0A955PKE9-F1
#
_entry.id   AF-A0A955PKE9-F1
#
_cell.length_a   1.000
_cell.length_b   1.000
_cell.length_c   1.000
_cell.angle_alpha   90.00
_cell.angle_beta   90.00
_cell.angle_gamma   90.00
#
_symmetry.space_group_name_H-M   'P 1'
#
loop_
_entity.id
_entity.type
_entity.pdbx_description
1 polymer ?
#
loop_
_entity_poly.entity_id
_entity_poly.type
_entity_poly.pdbx_seq_one_letter_code
_entity_poly.pdbx_strand_id
1 'polypeptide(L)'
;MSQIEALEIIGSDSDDTLTIDLSQGNPIPSQGLIFHGEGQENLVPGDILKIVNGTVETATFRFDNPNDGGIDLDGSKIEYRGLEPISSTISATNVTLDYGTTTETITVTNAGGGQTSVASTEGELTTFNNPAGTLTINAGGTGGDTVNVQSLDPSYMGAIVLNGQGGADTFQIDTVPAGASMTVNGGAANDTISVGGTNGWDSILGALTVHGDTNDPTPTSSNSISALGDAVSTDRPDGDHLHVLDEVSATTRTYTTNGSTLSRTGAGSINYDTLERVTIDTSATTGSDIDVTSTPSSCVMTLNAGMANDDIDVTAIGSNSVARINGGAGEDAFDVVTTSSDGLLFLRGESGEDTFKFLGTGSGLFNAIQVEGGSEDDVASVDQLNSTIFRFLGGSGADEIELGQTTSSDLAELHGGDGNDTFILGNGGANGLLGSFGVNGEGNDSGGIGDSLVLNDTFTTQTLNYTNANDGNIVVDGPTITYTGLEPITAGDSADTILNLPTALANNATLQDSADAGQIELISNSGTFEDTILPNPTNSLAVNLGNQSDVFTMNPLDAAYTVPLTIGGGAASGITLNYGAAAESLALTDSGGGITNIDSTVAATVIVDNAADTLTLNAGETGDDTLSIDSLPAPFPS
;
A
#
# COMPACT_ATOMS: atom_id res chain seq x y z
N MET A 1 -4.11 -68.01 38.81
CA MET A 1 -3.53 -66.85 39.52
C MET A 1 -4.54 -65.73 39.34
N SER A 2 -4.92 -65.05 40.42
CA SER A 2 -5.79 -63.88 40.33
C SER A 2 -5.00 -62.79 39.62
N GLN A 3 -5.41 -62.40 38.42
CA GLN A 3 -4.88 -61.21 37.77
C GLN A 3 -5.52 -60.02 38.49
N ILE A 4 -4.74 -59.05 38.94
CA ILE A 4 -5.29 -57.80 39.44
C ILE A 4 -5.94 -57.11 38.24
N GLU A 5 -7.23 -56.78 38.36
CA GLU A 5 -7.99 -56.19 37.25
C GLU A 5 -7.94 -54.66 37.29
N ALA A 6 -7.88 -54.04 38.48
CA ALA A 6 -7.72 -52.60 38.71
C ALA A 6 -6.80 -52.36 39.91
N LEU A 7 -6.13 -51.21 39.95
CA LEU A 7 -5.30 -50.77 41.08
C LEU A 7 -5.65 -49.34 41.47
N GLU A 8 -5.87 -49.10 42.76
CA GLU A 8 -6.08 -47.77 43.33
C GLU A 8 -4.98 -47.53 44.36
N ILE A 9 -4.31 -46.39 44.26
CA ILE A 9 -3.23 -45.95 45.13
C ILE A 9 -3.64 -44.62 45.74
N ILE A 10 -3.60 -44.55 47.06
CA ILE A 10 -3.96 -43.36 47.83
C ILE A 10 -2.69 -42.87 48.53
N GLY A 11 -2.32 -41.63 48.24
CA GLY A 11 -1.25 -40.89 48.89
C GLY A 11 -1.58 -40.51 50.33
N SER A 12 -0.77 -39.65 50.88
CA SER A 12 -0.78 -39.13 52.23
C SER A 12 -1.06 -37.63 52.23
N ASP A 13 -1.03 -36.98 53.40
CA ASP A 13 -1.17 -35.52 53.48
C ASP A 13 0.18 -34.79 53.16
N SER A 14 1.15 -35.46 52.54
CA SER A 14 2.50 -34.95 52.25
C SER A 14 2.87 -35.30 50.81
N ASP A 15 3.87 -34.62 50.26
CA ASP A 15 4.32 -34.84 48.87
C ASP A 15 4.69 -36.31 48.61
N ASP A 16 3.89 -36.96 47.79
CA ASP A 16 4.00 -38.35 47.39
C ASP A 16 4.58 -38.50 46.00
N THR A 17 5.11 -39.69 45.71
CA THR A 17 5.58 -40.02 44.36
C THR A 17 5.17 -41.43 43.99
N LEU A 18 4.32 -41.55 42.97
CA LEU A 18 4.06 -42.81 42.31
C LEU A 18 5.02 -42.98 41.14
N THR A 19 5.77 -44.09 41.11
CA THR A 19 6.58 -44.48 39.94
C THR A 19 6.00 -45.71 39.27
N ILE A 20 5.65 -45.57 37.99
CA ILE A 20 5.22 -46.63 37.10
C ILE A 20 6.39 -46.98 36.19
N ASP A 21 6.99 -48.16 36.39
CA ASP A 21 8.16 -48.63 35.64
C ASP A 21 7.76 -49.69 34.60
N LEU A 22 7.95 -49.39 33.32
CA LEU A 22 7.63 -50.31 32.22
C LEU A 22 8.84 -51.16 31.78
N SER A 23 9.95 -51.16 32.54
CA SER A 23 11.18 -51.91 32.20
C SER A 23 10.97 -53.43 32.08
N GLN A 24 9.93 -53.99 32.70
CA GLN A 24 9.56 -55.41 32.61
C GLN A 24 8.21 -55.65 31.93
N GLY A 25 7.78 -54.71 31.08
CA GLY A 25 6.45 -54.70 30.45
C GLY A 25 5.45 -53.84 31.22
N ASN A 26 4.24 -53.75 30.70
CA ASN A 26 3.20 -52.87 31.23
C ASN A 26 2.68 -53.35 32.61
N PRO A 27 2.90 -52.58 33.69
CA PRO A 27 2.43 -52.94 35.03
C PRO A 27 0.96 -52.50 35.30
N ILE A 28 0.33 -51.77 34.36
CA ILE A 28 -1.01 -51.21 34.53
C ILE A 28 -2.05 -52.32 34.35
N PRO A 29 -2.95 -52.54 35.33
CA PRO A 29 -4.03 -53.52 35.21
C PRO A 29 -4.98 -53.24 34.04
N SER A 30 -5.68 -54.27 33.56
CA SER A 30 -6.54 -54.17 32.36
C SER A 30 -7.75 -53.22 32.51
N GLN A 31 -8.20 -52.95 33.74
CA GLN A 31 -9.21 -51.94 34.04
C GLN A 31 -8.61 -50.61 34.51
N GLY A 32 -7.28 -50.47 34.51
CA GLY A 32 -6.56 -49.23 34.79
C GLY A 32 -5.97 -49.10 36.20
N LEU A 33 -5.30 -47.97 36.41
CA LEU A 33 -4.71 -47.52 37.66
C LEU A 33 -5.32 -46.17 38.05
N ILE A 34 -5.60 -45.95 39.34
CA ILE A 34 -5.98 -44.64 39.88
C ILE A 34 -4.96 -44.23 40.93
N PHE A 35 -4.45 -43.00 40.86
CA PHE A 35 -3.57 -42.41 41.86
C PHE A 35 -4.18 -41.14 42.45
N HIS A 36 -4.28 -41.10 43.78
CA HIS A 36 -4.68 -39.91 44.52
C HIS A 36 -3.43 -39.35 45.22
N GLY A 37 -2.98 -38.15 44.87
CA GLY A 37 -1.92 -37.44 45.60
C GLY A 37 -2.34 -37.11 47.03
N GLU A 38 -3.63 -36.78 47.20
CA GLU A 38 -4.26 -36.34 48.45
C GLU A 38 -3.81 -34.93 48.88
N GLY A 39 -2.95 -34.79 49.91
CA GLY A 39 -2.54 -33.49 50.43
C GLY A 39 -1.06 -33.21 50.16
N GLN A 40 -0.72 -31.94 49.93
CA GLN A 40 0.64 -31.51 49.61
C GLN A 40 1.24 -30.57 50.66
N GLU A 41 2.56 -30.56 50.80
CA GLU A 41 3.29 -29.51 51.50
C GLU A 41 3.31 -28.22 50.65
N ASN A 42 3.52 -27.05 51.26
CA ASN A 42 3.60 -25.77 50.52
C ASN A 42 4.94 -25.61 49.75
N LEU A 43 5.51 -26.70 49.24
CA LEU A 43 6.76 -26.76 48.48
C LEU A 43 6.46 -27.24 47.06
N VAL A 44 7.15 -26.68 46.07
CA VAL A 44 7.07 -27.11 44.67
C VAL A 44 8.38 -27.83 44.33
N PRO A 45 8.35 -29.06 43.78
CA PRO A 45 7.17 -29.84 43.38
C PRO A 45 6.44 -30.51 44.56
N GLY A 46 5.12 -30.64 44.46
CA GLY A 46 4.25 -31.42 45.36
C GLY A 46 4.17 -32.89 44.93
N ASP A 47 2.96 -33.44 44.82
CA ASP A 47 2.72 -34.84 44.44
C ASP A 47 3.13 -35.15 43.00
N ILE A 48 3.89 -36.24 42.79
CA ILE A 48 4.50 -36.56 41.49
C ILE A 48 4.02 -37.89 40.93
N LEU A 49 3.58 -37.89 39.67
CA LEU A 49 3.44 -39.11 38.88
C LEU A 49 4.64 -39.28 37.93
N LYS A 50 5.46 -40.32 38.18
CA LYS A 50 6.59 -40.70 37.34
C LYS A 50 6.26 -41.91 36.49
N ILE A 51 6.48 -41.80 35.19
CA ILE A 51 6.37 -42.93 34.25
C ILE A 51 7.75 -43.14 33.63
N VAL A 52 8.36 -44.30 33.88
CA VAL A 52 9.78 -44.52 33.56
C VAL A 52 10.00 -45.80 32.78
N ASN A 53 11.01 -45.74 31.91
CA ASN A 53 11.45 -46.84 31.04
C ASN A 53 10.35 -47.35 30.08
N GLY A 54 10.76 -48.15 29.09
CA GLY A 54 9.82 -48.74 28.12
C GLY A 54 9.51 -47.86 26.91
N THR A 55 8.71 -48.43 26.01
CA THR A 55 8.34 -47.83 24.73
C THR A 55 6.86 -48.02 24.51
N VAL A 56 6.18 -46.97 24.05
CA VAL A 56 4.77 -46.99 23.65
C VAL A 56 4.63 -46.34 22.28
N GLU A 57 3.62 -46.72 21.53
CA GLU A 57 3.31 -46.03 20.28
C GLU A 57 2.64 -44.68 20.54
N THR A 58 1.74 -44.64 21.51
CA THR A 58 0.93 -43.47 21.87
C THR A 58 0.92 -43.23 23.37
N ALA A 59 1.14 -41.97 23.75
CA ALA A 59 0.93 -41.47 25.10
C ALA A 59 0.00 -40.25 25.04
N THR A 60 -1.22 -40.41 25.52
CA THR A 60 -2.22 -39.32 25.58
C THR A 60 -2.37 -38.86 27.02
N PHE A 61 -2.18 -37.58 27.27
CA PHE A 61 -2.41 -36.93 28.56
C PHE A 61 -3.66 -36.06 28.43
N ARG A 62 -4.62 -36.25 29.32
CA ARG A 62 -5.88 -35.49 29.39
C ARG A 62 -5.92 -34.73 30.70
N PHE A 63 -6.16 -33.43 30.63
CA PHE A 63 -6.23 -32.55 31.79
C PHE A 63 -7.69 -32.17 32.08
N ASP A 64 -8.15 -32.44 33.29
CA ASP A 64 -9.51 -32.06 33.71
C ASP A 64 -9.53 -30.70 34.42
N ASN A 65 -8.44 -30.38 35.10
CA ASN A 65 -8.19 -29.14 35.84
C ASN A 65 -6.67 -29.09 36.17
N PRO A 66 -6.18 -28.07 36.91
CA PRO A 66 -4.74 -27.92 37.15
C PRO A 66 -4.01 -29.13 37.76
N ASN A 67 -4.72 -30.02 38.47
CA ASN A 67 -4.10 -31.10 39.25
C ASN A 67 -4.76 -32.49 39.06
N ASP A 68 -5.86 -32.59 38.30
CA ASP A 68 -6.55 -33.84 38.00
C ASP A 68 -6.55 -34.15 36.50
N GLY A 69 -6.61 -35.44 36.16
CA GLY A 69 -6.68 -35.86 34.77
C GLY A 69 -6.43 -37.34 34.56
N GLY A 70 -6.07 -37.71 33.34
CA GLY A 70 -5.79 -39.09 32.97
C GLY A 70 -4.68 -39.22 31.92
N ILE A 71 -4.12 -40.42 31.86
CA ILE A 71 -3.07 -40.80 30.90
C ILE A 71 -3.47 -42.13 30.26
N ASP A 72 -3.42 -42.19 28.93
CA ASP A 72 -3.59 -43.41 28.15
C ASP A 72 -2.27 -43.78 27.46
N LEU A 73 -1.73 -44.96 27.79
CA LEU A 73 -0.52 -45.54 27.21
C LEU A 73 -0.89 -46.79 26.41
N ASP A 74 -1.03 -46.66 25.08
CA ASP A 74 -1.46 -47.74 24.17
C ASP A 74 -2.73 -48.51 24.64
N GLY A 75 -3.71 -47.79 25.18
CA GLY A 75 -4.96 -48.32 25.74
C GLY A 75 -4.92 -48.58 27.26
N SER A 76 -3.76 -48.38 27.90
CA SER A 76 -3.56 -48.61 29.34
C SER A 76 -3.79 -47.33 30.12
N LYS A 77 -4.82 -47.33 30.97
CA LYS A 77 -5.33 -46.10 31.58
C LYS A 77 -4.79 -45.86 32.98
N ILE A 78 -4.38 -44.62 33.23
CA ILE A 78 -4.06 -44.07 34.54
C ILE A 78 -4.99 -42.87 34.75
N GLU A 79 -5.69 -42.82 35.87
CA GLU A 79 -6.39 -41.62 36.33
C GLU A 79 -5.62 -41.06 37.53
N TYR A 80 -5.50 -39.75 37.62
CA TYR A 80 -4.81 -39.10 38.73
C TYR A 80 -5.63 -37.96 39.33
N ARG A 81 -5.39 -37.67 40.61
CA ARG A 81 -6.00 -36.55 41.33
C ARG A 81 -4.99 -35.86 42.23
N GLY A 82 -5.02 -34.53 42.26
CA GLY A 82 -4.16 -33.72 43.12
C GLY A 82 -2.66 -33.88 42.84
N LEU A 83 -2.24 -33.89 41.57
CA LEU A 83 -0.81 -33.86 41.21
C LEU A 83 -0.24 -32.44 41.18
N GLU A 84 1.10 -32.36 41.29
CA GLU A 84 1.98 -31.22 41.02
C GLU A 84 3.50 -31.67 40.86
N PRO A 85 3.99 -32.55 39.92
CA PRO A 85 3.61 -32.69 38.50
C PRO A 85 3.68 -34.10 37.85
N ILE A 86 3.58 -34.18 36.51
CA ILE A 86 3.83 -35.41 35.71
C ILE A 86 5.23 -35.41 35.08
N SER A 87 5.98 -36.50 35.27
CA SER A 87 7.29 -36.72 34.64
C SER A 87 7.35 -38.08 33.93
N SER A 88 7.52 -38.06 32.62
CA SER A 88 7.58 -39.25 31.77
C SER A 88 8.93 -39.37 31.06
N THR A 89 9.61 -40.50 31.24
CA THR A 89 10.89 -40.81 30.55
C THR A 89 10.77 -42.03 29.65
N ILE A 90 9.54 -42.43 29.31
CA ILE A 90 9.28 -43.47 28.33
C ILE A 90 9.62 -42.97 26.93
N SER A 91 9.87 -43.88 25.99
CA SER A 91 9.95 -43.51 24.57
C SER A 91 8.57 -43.65 23.93
N ALA A 92 7.88 -42.54 23.68
CA ALA A 92 6.62 -42.53 22.94
C ALA A 92 6.88 -42.14 21.47
N THR A 93 6.29 -42.86 20.51
CA THR A 93 6.30 -42.40 19.11
C THR A 93 5.48 -41.12 18.98
N ASN A 94 4.28 -41.10 19.55
CA ASN A 94 3.35 -39.97 19.48
C ASN A 94 2.92 -39.55 20.90
N VAL A 95 2.96 -38.26 21.16
CA VAL A 95 2.46 -37.65 22.40
C VAL A 95 1.29 -36.73 22.06
N THR A 96 0.18 -36.87 22.79
CA THR A 96 -0.98 -35.99 22.69
C THR A 96 -1.26 -35.37 24.04
N LEU A 97 -1.44 -34.05 24.08
CA LEU A 97 -1.91 -33.29 25.24
C LEU A 97 -3.31 -32.76 24.94
N ASP A 98 -4.30 -33.25 25.67
CA ASP A 98 -5.73 -32.91 25.54
C ASP A 98 -6.15 -32.01 26.72
N TYR A 99 -6.29 -30.72 26.44
CA TYR A 99 -6.72 -29.72 27.41
C TYR A 99 -8.25 -29.54 27.41
N GLY A 100 -8.73 -28.76 28.37
CA GLY A 100 -10.13 -28.68 28.75
C GLY A 100 -10.98 -27.82 27.83
N THR A 101 -11.91 -27.08 28.43
CA THR A 101 -12.83 -26.16 27.71
C THR A 101 -12.82 -24.77 28.34
N THR A 102 -11.75 -24.44 29.03
CA THR A 102 -11.56 -23.20 29.78
C THR A 102 -10.39 -22.48 29.16
N THR A 103 -10.50 -21.16 28.98
CA THR A 103 -9.38 -20.33 28.56
C THR A 103 -8.15 -20.59 29.43
N GLU A 104 -7.06 -20.97 28.79
CA GLU A 104 -5.79 -21.25 29.46
C GLU A 104 -4.58 -20.78 28.67
N THR A 105 -3.43 -20.70 29.36
CA THR A 105 -2.14 -20.44 28.72
C THR A 105 -1.28 -21.69 28.76
N ILE A 106 -1.01 -22.28 27.61
CA ILE A 106 -0.16 -23.46 27.42
C ILE A 106 1.23 -22.98 26.95
N THR A 107 2.28 -23.35 27.68
CA THR A 107 3.66 -22.92 27.39
C THR A 107 4.57 -24.12 27.19
N VAL A 108 5.15 -24.22 26.00
CA VAL A 108 6.07 -25.28 25.58
C VAL A 108 7.51 -24.79 25.70
N THR A 109 8.34 -25.55 26.42
CA THR A 109 9.76 -25.25 26.63
C THR A 109 10.64 -26.48 26.48
N ASN A 110 11.91 -26.26 26.13
CA ASN A 110 12.93 -27.28 26.15
C ASN A 110 13.34 -27.58 27.59
N ALA A 111 13.07 -28.80 28.07
CA ALA A 111 13.46 -29.25 29.41
C ALA A 111 14.95 -29.67 29.49
N GLY A 112 15.61 -29.78 28.33
CA GLY A 112 16.94 -30.33 28.18
C GLY A 112 16.95 -31.87 28.19
N GLY A 113 18.08 -32.46 27.79
CA GLY A 113 18.25 -33.92 27.78
C GLY A 113 17.34 -34.66 26.79
N GLY A 114 16.87 -33.99 25.72
CA GLY A 114 15.94 -34.56 24.75
C GLY A 114 14.51 -34.67 25.27
N GLN A 115 14.10 -33.77 26.19
CA GLN A 115 12.74 -33.69 26.73
C GLN A 115 12.09 -32.33 26.46
N THR A 116 10.77 -32.34 26.38
CA THR A 116 9.90 -31.17 26.32
C THR A 116 9.12 -31.05 27.64
N SER A 117 8.98 -29.83 28.16
CA SER A 117 8.07 -29.51 29.24
C SER A 117 6.94 -28.63 28.71
N VAL A 118 5.70 -28.99 29.05
CA VAL A 118 4.51 -28.19 28.74
C VAL A 118 3.81 -27.84 30.04
N ALA A 119 3.75 -26.54 30.34
CA ALA A 119 3.04 -25.98 31.47
C ALA A 119 1.70 -25.41 31.02
N SER A 120 0.68 -25.51 31.86
CA SER A 120 -0.62 -24.87 31.63
C SER A 120 -1.12 -24.18 32.90
N THR A 121 -2.01 -23.19 32.76
CA THR A 121 -2.75 -22.59 33.88
C THR A 121 -3.91 -23.46 34.37
N GLU A 122 -4.47 -24.32 33.51
CA GLU A 122 -5.64 -25.17 33.79
C GLU A 122 -5.35 -26.67 33.64
N GLY A 123 -4.09 -27.05 33.35
CA GLY A 123 -3.62 -28.42 33.30
C GLY A 123 -2.24 -28.61 33.94
N GLU A 124 -1.96 -29.85 34.31
CA GLU A 124 -0.74 -30.22 35.04
C GLU A 124 0.53 -30.02 34.20
N LEU A 125 1.61 -29.57 34.86
CA LEU A 125 2.95 -29.52 34.26
C LEU A 125 3.38 -30.93 33.84
N THR A 126 3.60 -31.10 32.55
CA THR A 126 3.96 -32.41 31.98
C THR A 126 5.31 -32.32 31.30
N THR A 127 6.27 -33.14 31.75
CA THR A 127 7.59 -33.27 31.11
C THR A 127 7.75 -34.66 30.52
N PHE A 128 8.12 -34.74 29.23
CA PHE A 128 8.23 -36.00 28.49
C PHE A 128 9.42 -36.00 27.52
N ASN A 129 9.96 -37.18 27.19
CA ASN A 129 10.94 -37.33 26.12
C ASN A 129 10.35 -36.87 24.78
N ASN A 130 11.14 -36.15 23.98
CA ASN A 130 10.75 -35.68 22.65
C ASN A 130 10.21 -36.85 21.81
N PRO A 131 8.97 -36.79 21.30
CA PRO A 131 8.40 -37.84 20.46
C PRO A 131 9.15 -37.93 19.13
N ALA A 132 9.29 -39.15 18.62
CA ALA A 132 9.93 -39.40 17.32
C ALA A 132 8.96 -39.21 16.12
N GLY A 133 7.66 -39.32 16.38
CA GLY A 133 6.56 -39.10 15.44
C GLY A 133 5.96 -37.71 15.60
N THR A 134 4.95 -37.57 16.44
CA THR A 134 4.22 -36.30 16.63
C THR A 134 4.11 -35.87 18.09
N LEU A 135 4.17 -34.55 18.34
CA LEU A 135 3.56 -33.91 19.50
C LEU A 135 2.29 -33.19 19.03
N THR A 136 1.14 -33.59 19.58
CA THR A 136 -0.14 -32.92 19.34
C THR A 136 -0.57 -32.20 20.62
N ILE A 137 -0.92 -30.91 20.50
CA ILE A 137 -1.51 -30.11 21.57
C ILE A 137 -2.90 -29.68 21.11
N ASN A 138 -3.91 -30.09 21.85
CA ASN A 138 -5.31 -29.73 21.65
C ASN A 138 -5.70 -28.75 22.75
N ALA A 139 -5.81 -27.45 22.42
CA ALA A 139 -5.96 -26.37 23.39
C ALA A 139 -7.31 -26.39 24.12
N GLY A 140 -8.41 -26.67 23.40
CA GLY A 140 -9.68 -26.95 24.06
C GLY A 140 -10.88 -26.68 23.17
N GLY A 141 -12.02 -27.29 23.46
CA GLY A 141 -13.20 -27.17 22.58
C GLY A 141 -13.98 -25.85 22.71
N THR A 142 -13.73 -25.08 23.78
CA THR A 142 -14.31 -23.75 24.01
C THR A 142 -13.38 -22.91 24.87
N GLY A 143 -13.39 -21.59 24.70
CA GLY A 143 -12.50 -20.68 25.44
C GLY A 143 -11.39 -20.21 24.50
N GLY A 144 -11.02 -18.94 24.55
CA GLY A 144 -9.87 -18.47 23.77
C GLY A 144 -8.59 -18.81 24.53
N ASP A 145 -7.77 -19.69 23.99
CA ASP A 145 -6.55 -20.19 24.59
C ASP A 145 -5.32 -19.46 24.08
N THR A 146 -4.23 -19.53 24.82
CA THR A 146 -2.93 -19.00 24.39
C THR A 146 -1.90 -20.11 24.38
N VAL A 147 -1.34 -20.45 23.22
CA VAL A 147 -0.30 -21.48 23.07
C VAL A 147 1.03 -20.82 22.71
N ASN A 148 1.98 -20.86 23.63
CA ASN A 148 3.32 -20.28 23.48
C ASN A 148 4.36 -21.39 23.25
N VAL A 149 4.96 -21.45 22.06
CA VAL A 149 6.10 -22.31 21.78
C VAL A 149 7.40 -21.51 21.89
N GLN A 150 7.93 -21.44 23.11
CA GLN A 150 9.09 -20.59 23.44
C GLN A 150 10.42 -21.25 23.05
N SER A 151 10.56 -22.55 23.29
CA SER A 151 11.79 -23.27 22.96
C SER A 151 11.56 -24.76 22.79
N LEU A 152 12.37 -25.37 21.92
CA LEU A 152 12.49 -26.81 21.71
C LEU A 152 13.96 -27.19 21.63
N ASP A 153 14.27 -28.48 21.82
CA ASP A 153 15.62 -28.97 21.58
C ASP A 153 16.03 -28.69 20.13
N PRO A 154 17.21 -28.10 19.84
CA PRO A 154 17.67 -27.88 18.47
C PRO A 154 17.74 -29.17 17.62
N SER A 155 17.81 -30.34 18.26
CA SER A 155 17.78 -31.66 17.65
C SER A 155 16.40 -32.33 17.64
N TYR A 156 15.33 -31.61 18.00
CA TYR A 156 13.96 -32.10 17.91
C TYR A 156 13.58 -32.39 16.45
N MET A 157 13.13 -33.62 16.17
CA MET A 157 12.82 -34.10 14.81
C MET A 157 11.34 -34.44 14.58
N GLY A 158 10.53 -34.51 15.64
CA GLY A 158 9.11 -34.82 15.51
C GLY A 158 8.33 -33.72 14.78
N ALA A 159 7.18 -34.08 14.25
CA ALA A 159 6.20 -33.09 13.82
C ALA A 159 5.44 -32.56 15.05
N ILE A 160 5.04 -31.29 14.99
CA ILE A 160 4.27 -30.63 16.04
C ILE A 160 2.96 -30.17 15.43
N VAL A 161 1.85 -30.49 16.08
CA VAL A 161 0.50 -30.07 15.67
C VAL A 161 -0.14 -29.35 16.83
N LEU A 162 -0.47 -28.08 16.62
CA LEU A 162 -1.20 -27.25 17.57
C LEU A 162 -2.61 -27.06 17.03
N ASN A 163 -3.62 -27.39 17.83
CA ASN A 163 -5.03 -27.25 17.46
C ASN A 163 -5.70 -26.34 18.49
N GLY A 164 -6.16 -25.17 18.06
CA GLY A 164 -6.98 -24.29 18.90
C GLY A 164 -8.34 -24.91 19.16
N GLN A 165 -8.93 -25.46 18.10
CA GLN A 165 -10.24 -26.10 18.03
C GLN A 165 -11.40 -25.12 18.09
N GLY A 166 -11.72 -24.51 19.23
CA GLY A 166 -12.88 -23.62 19.30
C GLY A 166 -12.74 -22.53 20.34
N GLY A 167 -13.03 -21.30 19.94
CA GLY A 167 -12.69 -20.11 20.72
C GLY A 167 -11.69 -19.27 19.93
N ALA A 168 -11.56 -18.01 20.27
CA ALA A 168 -10.58 -17.14 19.62
C ALA A 168 -9.20 -17.36 20.26
N ASP A 169 -8.37 -18.15 19.62
CA ASP A 169 -7.10 -18.64 20.12
C ASP A 169 -5.93 -17.74 19.71
N THR A 170 -4.87 -17.77 20.49
CA THR A 170 -3.62 -17.05 20.23
C THR A 170 -2.44 -18.01 20.24
N PHE A 171 -1.66 -18.02 19.17
CA PHE A 171 -0.44 -18.81 19.05
C PHE A 171 0.78 -17.88 18.96
N GLN A 172 1.78 -18.12 19.79
CA GLN A 172 3.09 -17.45 19.70
C GLN A 172 4.15 -18.50 19.40
N ILE A 173 4.74 -18.44 18.21
CA ILE A 173 5.72 -19.41 17.72
C ILE A 173 7.10 -18.76 17.66
N ASP A 174 7.91 -18.98 18.70
CA ASP A 174 9.27 -18.41 18.78
C ASP A 174 10.31 -19.28 18.10
N THR A 175 10.03 -20.58 17.88
CA THR A 175 10.98 -21.49 17.23
C THR A 175 10.31 -22.66 16.51
N VAL A 176 10.95 -23.06 15.41
CA VAL A 176 10.75 -24.37 14.77
C VAL A 176 12.14 -24.94 14.43
N PRO A 177 12.63 -25.98 15.14
CA PRO A 177 13.94 -26.58 14.86
C PRO A 177 14.08 -27.09 13.43
N ALA A 178 15.30 -27.09 12.89
CA ALA A 178 15.57 -27.30 11.47
C ALA A 178 15.11 -28.65 10.89
N GLY A 179 14.98 -29.69 11.71
CA GLY A 179 14.43 -30.97 11.24
C GLY A 179 13.05 -31.31 11.80
N ALA A 180 12.40 -30.35 12.46
CA ALA A 180 10.99 -30.44 12.83
C ALA A 180 10.13 -29.79 11.75
N SER A 181 8.83 -30.12 11.78
CA SER A 181 7.78 -29.37 11.09
C SER A 181 6.70 -29.03 12.09
N MET A 182 6.09 -27.85 11.95
CA MET A 182 4.99 -27.43 12.81
C MET A 182 3.75 -27.11 11.97
N THR A 183 2.59 -27.54 12.45
CA THR A 183 1.28 -27.16 11.92
C THR A 183 0.49 -26.49 13.02
N VAL A 184 -0.06 -25.32 12.72
CA VAL A 184 -0.98 -24.58 13.59
C VAL A 184 -2.33 -24.55 12.90
N ASN A 185 -3.35 -25.06 13.57
CA ASN A 185 -4.75 -25.02 13.16
C ASN A 185 -5.47 -24.09 14.13
N GLY A 186 -5.91 -22.92 13.66
CA GLY A 186 -6.68 -21.96 14.45
C GLY A 186 -7.95 -22.61 14.98
N GLY A 187 -8.80 -23.05 14.07
CA GLY A 187 -10.01 -23.79 14.38
C GLY A 187 -11.26 -22.96 14.12
N ALA A 188 -12.00 -22.60 15.16
CA ALA A 188 -13.25 -21.88 15.03
C ALA A 188 -13.22 -20.58 15.82
N ALA A 189 -13.74 -19.50 15.21
CA ALA A 189 -13.64 -18.10 15.63
C ALA A 189 -12.40 -17.42 15.03
N ASN A 190 -12.12 -16.18 15.41
CA ASN A 190 -11.03 -15.41 14.82
C ASN A 190 -9.74 -15.61 15.64
N ASP A 191 -8.78 -16.29 15.05
CA ASP A 191 -7.53 -16.68 15.70
C ASP A 191 -6.38 -15.75 15.35
N THR A 192 -5.42 -15.63 16.27
CA THR A 192 -4.19 -14.86 16.06
C THR A 192 -2.97 -15.78 16.13
N ILE A 193 -2.16 -15.78 15.08
CA ILE A 193 -0.94 -16.56 14.97
C ILE A 193 0.22 -15.61 14.78
N SER A 194 1.09 -15.51 15.77
CA SER A 194 2.29 -14.70 15.75
C SER A 194 3.52 -15.60 15.60
N VAL A 195 4.35 -15.30 14.60
CA VAL A 195 5.52 -16.09 14.23
C VAL A 195 6.75 -15.22 14.29
N GLY A 196 7.78 -15.71 14.98
CA GLY A 196 8.92 -14.90 15.32
C GLY A 196 8.71 -14.28 16.68
N GLY A 197 9.73 -14.40 17.52
CA GLY A 197 9.73 -13.87 18.88
C GLY A 197 10.88 -12.91 19.04
N THR A 198 11.61 -13.05 20.15
CA THR A 198 12.82 -12.26 20.43
C THR A 198 13.95 -12.39 19.40
N ASN A 199 13.91 -13.43 18.55
CA ASN A 199 14.90 -13.67 17.49
C ASN A 199 14.31 -13.46 16.08
N GLY A 200 13.10 -12.91 15.97
CA GLY A 200 12.39 -12.81 14.72
C GLY A 200 12.29 -14.16 14.01
N TRP A 201 12.46 -14.16 12.70
CA TRP A 201 12.32 -15.35 11.87
C TRP A 201 13.61 -16.21 11.82
N ASP A 202 14.69 -15.84 12.52
CA ASP A 202 15.93 -16.63 12.56
C ASP A 202 15.80 -17.94 13.33
N SER A 203 14.79 -18.06 14.21
CA SER A 203 14.54 -19.26 15.00
C SER A 203 13.53 -20.23 14.39
N ILE A 204 12.94 -19.89 13.24
CA ILE A 204 12.03 -20.77 12.47
C ILE A 204 12.84 -21.39 11.33
N LEU A 205 13.53 -22.49 11.64
CA LEU A 205 14.43 -23.17 10.71
C LEU A 205 13.75 -24.34 10.00
N GLY A 206 12.77 -24.97 10.65
CA GLY A 206 11.90 -25.99 10.06
C GLY A 206 10.70 -25.39 9.33
N ALA A 207 9.96 -26.22 8.61
CA ALA A 207 8.75 -25.78 7.93
C ALA A 207 7.62 -25.50 8.92
N LEU A 208 6.93 -24.38 8.73
CA LEU A 208 5.71 -24.02 9.46
C LEU A 208 4.53 -23.99 8.48
N THR A 209 3.41 -24.57 8.88
CA THR A 209 2.13 -24.43 8.17
C THR A 209 1.10 -23.85 9.12
N VAL A 210 0.36 -22.84 8.66
CA VAL A 210 -0.69 -22.16 9.43
C VAL A 210 -2.02 -22.27 8.69
N HIS A 211 -3.04 -22.75 9.37
CA HIS A 211 -4.42 -22.78 8.90
C HIS A 211 -5.24 -21.87 9.80
N GLY A 212 -5.91 -20.86 9.24
CA GLY A 212 -6.92 -20.10 9.99
C GLY A 212 -8.14 -20.96 10.31
N ASP A 213 -8.50 -21.86 9.38
CA ASP A 213 -9.71 -22.68 9.40
C ASP A 213 -11.01 -21.89 9.23
N THR A 214 -11.81 -21.73 10.30
CA THR A 214 -13.13 -21.09 10.22
C THR A 214 -13.22 -19.84 11.07
N ASN A 215 -13.48 -18.71 10.43
CA ASN A 215 -13.58 -17.43 11.11
C ASN A 215 -15.04 -17.02 11.45
N ASP A 216 -15.18 -16.12 12.41
CA ASP A 216 -16.41 -15.36 12.64
C ASP A 216 -16.62 -14.30 11.54
N PRO A 217 -17.86 -14.10 11.06
CA PRO A 217 -18.15 -13.16 9.97
C PRO A 217 -17.98 -11.68 10.36
N THR A 218 -17.75 -11.39 11.65
CA THR A 218 -17.55 -10.04 12.19
C THR A 218 -16.46 -10.05 13.25
N PRO A 219 -15.69 -8.94 13.42
CA PRO A 219 -15.83 -7.66 12.74
C PRO A 219 -15.44 -7.71 11.25
N THR A 220 -15.79 -6.67 10.50
CA THR A 220 -15.39 -6.50 9.09
C THR A 220 -14.65 -5.19 8.92
N SER A 221 -13.61 -5.16 8.09
CA SER A 221 -12.95 -3.94 7.64
C SER A 221 -13.46 -3.51 6.26
N SER A 222 -13.80 -2.23 6.15
CA SER A 222 -14.13 -1.56 4.88
C SER A 222 -12.89 -0.85 4.36
N ASN A 223 -12.50 -1.18 3.13
CA ASN A 223 -11.33 -0.61 2.46
C ASN A 223 -11.80 0.03 1.17
N SER A 224 -11.36 1.25 0.89
CA SER A 224 -11.80 1.98 -0.29
C SER A 224 -10.69 2.85 -0.86
N ILE A 225 -10.61 2.93 -2.18
CA ILE A 225 -9.85 3.96 -2.90
C ILE A 225 -10.84 4.72 -3.76
N SER A 226 -10.78 6.04 -3.70
CA SER A 226 -11.66 6.93 -4.44
C SER A 226 -10.85 7.92 -5.25
N ALA A 227 -11.30 8.20 -6.48
CA ALA A 227 -10.82 9.31 -7.28
C ALA A 227 -12.00 10.03 -7.94
N LEU A 228 -12.00 11.36 -7.95
CA LEU A 228 -12.95 12.18 -8.71
C LEU A 228 -14.44 11.87 -8.41
N GLY A 229 -14.74 11.43 -7.19
CA GLY A 229 -16.08 11.11 -6.72
C GLY A 229 -16.58 9.69 -7.05
N ASP A 230 -15.77 8.86 -7.72
CA ASP A 230 -15.98 7.41 -7.81
C ASP A 230 -15.12 6.68 -6.76
N ALA A 231 -15.52 5.46 -6.39
CA ALA A 231 -14.79 4.66 -5.42
C ALA A 231 -14.93 3.16 -5.68
N VAL A 232 -13.81 2.45 -5.54
CA VAL A 232 -13.81 0.99 -5.41
C VAL A 232 -13.69 0.69 -3.92
N SER A 233 -14.61 -0.13 -3.41
CA SER A 233 -14.61 -0.55 -2.01
C SER A 233 -14.74 -2.07 -1.88
N THR A 234 -14.11 -2.63 -0.85
CA THR A 234 -14.27 -4.03 -0.46
C THR A 234 -14.46 -4.11 1.06
N ASP A 235 -15.47 -4.86 1.47
CA ASP A 235 -15.77 -5.18 2.87
C ASP A 235 -15.41 -6.64 3.11
N ARG A 236 -14.61 -6.90 4.16
CA ARG A 236 -14.13 -8.26 4.44
C ARG A 236 -14.14 -8.53 5.94
N PRO A 237 -14.41 -9.78 6.39
CA PRO A 237 -14.21 -10.15 7.78
C PRO A 237 -12.76 -9.91 8.21
N ASP A 238 -12.57 -9.37 9.40
CA ASP A 238 -11.29 -9.35 10.12
C ASP A 238 -11.20 -10.65 10.93
N GLY A 239 -11.08 -11.75 10.19
CA GLY A 239 -11.01 -13.12 10.69
C GLY A 239 -9.62 -13.50 11.20
N ASP A 240 -9.14 -14.65 10.75
CA ASP A 240 -7.89 -15.23 11.22
C ASP A 240 -6.69 -14.41 10.75
N HIS A 241 -5.74 -14.18 11.66
CA HIS A 241 -4.61 -13.28 11.43
C HIS A 241 -3.27 -13.99 11.68
N LEU A 242 -2.46 -14.09 10.62
CA LEU A 242 -1.04 -14.42 10.72
C LEU A 242 -0.21 -13.14 10.78
N HIS A 243 0.65 -13.02 11.79
CA HIS A 243 1.64 -11.94 11.93
C HIS A 243 3.05 -12.54 11.99
N VAL A 244 3.89 -12.21 11.02
CA VAL A 244 5.30 -12.64 10.97
C VAL A 244 6.19 -11.48 11.36
N LEU A 245 6.96 -11.65 12.44
CA LEU A 245 7.87 -10.65 12.99
C LEU A 245 9.31 -11.01 12.62
N ASP A 246 9.96 -10.16 11.82
CA ASP A 246 11.40 -10.26 11.50
C ASP A 246 12.16 -8.92 11.63
N GLU A 247 11.57 -7.92 12.29
CA GLU A 247 12.15 -6.58 12.53
C GLU A 247 13.55 -6.63 13.16
N VAL A 248 13.82 -7.65 13.98
CA VAL A 248 15.10 -7.83 14.67
C VAL A 248 16.20 -8.42 13.78
N SER A 249 15.90 -8.80 12.54
CA SER A 249 16.91 -9.28 11.59
C SER A 249 17.98 -8.20 11.37
N ALA A 250 19.23 -8.54 11.66
CA ALA A 250 20.37 -7.61 11.60
C ALA A 250 21.21 -7.73 10.31
N THR A 251 20.64 -8.35 9.28
CA THR A 251 21.30 -8.61 8.00
C THR A 251 20.28 -8.43 6.88
N THR A 252 20.72 -7.92 5.73
CA THR A 252 19.91 -7.94 4.51
C THR A 252 19.40 -9.34 4.22
N ARG A 253 18.10 -9.45 3.95
CA ARG A 253 17.42 -10.67 3.58
C ARG A 253 16.61 -10.43 2.32
N THR A 254 16.53 -11.47 1.49
CA THR A 254 15.48 -11.55 0.47
C THR A 254 14.26 -12.23 1.08
N TYR A 255 13.11 -11.59 0.96
CA TYR A 255 11.78 -12.10 1.30
C TYR A 255 11.01 -12.34 0.01
N THR A 256 10.35 -13.48 -0.10
CA THR A 256 9.47 -13.77 -1.23
C THR A 256 8.13 -14.25 -0.69
N THR A 257 7.07 -13.56 -1.09
CA THR A 257 5.68 -13.94 -0.77
C THR A 257 4.92 -14.32 -2.03
N ASN A 258 4.09 -15.36 -1.88
CA ASN A 258 3.01 -15.68 -2.81
C ASN A 258 1.70 -15.83 -2.04
N GLY A 259 0.58 -16.04 -2.75
CA GLY A 259 -0.74 -16.15 -2.12
C GLY A 259 -0.93 -17.26 -1.06
N SER A 260 0.07 -18.11 -0.79
CA SER A 260 0.02 -19.22 0.18
C SER A 260 1.35 -19.52 0.89
N THR A 261 2.41 -18.75 0.62
CA THR A 261 3.75 -19.05 1.14
C THR A 261 4.53 -17.77 1.33
N LEU A 262 5.17 -17.66 2.48
CA LEU A 262 6.23 -16.72 2.75
C LEU A 262 7.56 -17.47 2.89
N SER A 263 8.59 -16.97 2.23
CA SER A 263 9.95 -17.49 2.34
C SER A 263 10.94 -16.36 2.57
N ARG A 264 12.02 -16.68 3.27
CA ARG A 264 13.12 -15.77 3.53
C ARG A 264 14.43 -16.52 3.49
N THR A 265 15.43 -15.91 2.86
CA THR A 265 16.79 -16.48 2.82
C THR A 265 17.28 -16.82 4.23
N GLY A 266 17.68 -18.06 4.47
CA GLY A 266 18.22 -18.51 5.76
C GLY A 266 17.20 -18.95 6.82
N ALA A 267 15.91 -19.01 6.51
CA ALA A 267 14.87 -19.59 7.38
C ALA A 267 14.04 -20.67 6.68
N GLY A 268 13.28 -21.42 7.47
CA GLY A 268 12.25 -22.32 6.98
C GLY A 268 11.07 -21.53 6.42
N SER A 269 10.40 -22.09 5.41
CA SER A 269 9.20 -21.49 4.80
C SER A 269 8.01 -21.52 5.76
N ILE A 270 7.18 -20.48 5.67
CA ILE A 270 5.85 -20.44 6.31
C ILE A 270 4.81 -20.61 5.21
N ASN A 271 4.07 -21.71 5.24
CA ASN A 271 2.91 -21.93 4.38
C ASN A 271 1.65 -21.51 5.13
N TYR A 272 0.68 -20.95 4.43
CA TYR A 272 -0.59 -20.60 5.04
C TYR A 272 -1.76 -20.72 4.07
N ASP A 273 -2.94 -20.97 4.63
CA ASP A 273 -4.21 -20.88 3.94
C ASP A 273 -5.30 -20.43 4.93
N THR A 274 -6.51 -20.19 4.42
CA THR A 274 -7.71 -19.88 5.23
C THR A 274 -7.55 -18.69 6.18
N LEU A 275 -6.66 -17.75 5.87
CA LEU A 275 -6.49 -16.51 6.62
C LEU A 275 -7.25 -15.36 5.98
N GLU A 276 -7.82 -14.49 6.82
CA GLU A 276 -8.39 -13.20 6.40
C GLU A 276 -7.37 -12.08 6.45
N ARG A 277 -6.32 -12.23 7.27
CA ARG A 277 -5.28 -11.23 7.46
C ARG A 277 -3.89 -11.86 7.50
N VAL A 278 -2.95 -11.20 6.81
CA VAL A 278 -1.52 -11.49 6.90
C VAL A 278 -0.76 -10.18 7.14
N THR A 279 0.07 -10.14 8.18
CA THR A 279 1.00 -9.04 8.44
C THR A 279 2.42 -9.57 8.42
N ILE A 280 3.30 -8.89 7.69
CA ILE A 280 4.71 -9.24 7.58
C ILE A 280 5.52 -7.99 7.93
N ASP A 281 6.34 -8.11 8.97
CA ASP A 281 7.31 -7.08 9.33
C ASP A 281 8.70 -7.61 8.99
N THR A 282 9.34 -7.02 7.97
CA THR A 282 10.70 -7.38 7.57
C THR A 282 11.73 -6.62 8.41
N SER A 283 13.02 -6.66 8.04
CA SER A 283 14.09 -6.10 8.87
C SER A 283 13.91 -4.60 9.11
N ALA A 284 13.89 -4.18 10.37
CA ALA A 284 13.78 -2.76 10.71
C ALA A 284 15.10 -1.99 10.61
N THR A 285 16.22 -2.62 10.25
CA THR A 285 17.55 -1.97 10.34
C THR A 285 18.46 -2.17 9.15
N THR A 286 18.11 -3.07 8.22
CA THR A 286 18.90 -3.35 7.03
C THR A 286 17.99 -3.43 5.84
N GLY A 287 18.39 -2.80 4.73
CA GLY A 287 17.66 -2.90 3.47
C GLY A 287 17.43 -4.35 3.08
N SER A 288 16.22 -4.60 2.62
CA SER A 288 15.63 -5.87 2.25
C SER A 288 15.32 -5.88 0.76
N ASP A 289 15.33 -7.07 0.19
CA ASP A 289 14.92 -7.34 -1.18
C ASP A 289 13.61 -8.14 -1.10
N ILE A 290 12.51 -7.57 -1.56
CA ILE A 290 11.15 -8.02 -1.24
C ILE A 290 10.38 -8.32 -2.52
N ASP A 291 10.29 -9.61 -2.84
CA ASP A 291 9.53 -10.14 -3.96
C ASP A 291 8.06 -10.43 -3.57
N VAL A 292 7.14 -9.53 -3.92
CA VAL A 292 5.69 -9.76 -3.86
C VAL A 292 5.19 -10.37 -5.16
N THR A 293 5.38 -11.68 -5.30
CA THR A 293 4.91 -12.41 -6.51
C THR A 293 3.39 -12.48 -6.62
N SER A 294 2.70 -12.58 -5.47
CA SER A 294 1.25 -12.48 -5.32
C SER A 294 0.89 -12.34 -3.83
N THR A 295 -0.28 -11.76 -3.52
CA THR A 295 -0.85 -11.78 -2.17
C THR A 295 -2.00 -12.80 -2.09
N PRO A 296 -2.45 -13.19 -0.89
CA PRO A 296 -3.52 -14.18 -0.76
C PRO A 296 -4.84 -13.61 -1.27
N SER A 297 -5.61 -14.43 -1.99
CA SER A 297 -6.93 -14.00 -2.45
C SER A 297 -7.87 -13.83 -1.27
N SER A 298 -8.80 -12.88 -1.35
CA SER A 298 -9.78 -12.67 -0.29
C SER A 298 -9.17 -12.36 1.10
N CYS A 299 -7.96 -11.79 1.12
CA CYS A 299 -7.23 -11.46 2.34
C CYS A 299 -6.86 -9.98 2.36
N VAL A 300 -6.70 -9.41 3.56
CA VAL A 300 -5.96 -8.17 3.77
C VAL A 300 -4.52 -8.53 4.10
N MET A 301 -3.57 -8.16 3.24
CA MET A 301 -2.16 -8.33 3.49
C MET A 301 -1.51 -6.97 3.76
N THR A 302 -0.78 -6.86 4.87
CA THR A 302 0.09 -5.73 5.19
C THR A 302 1.53 -6.20 5.18
N LEU A 303 2.38 -5.52 4.43
CA LEU A 303 3.83 -5.69 4.43
C LEU A 303 4.47 -4.39 4.89
N ASN A 304 5.36 -4.47 5.87
CA ASN A 304 6.15 -3.36 6.40
C ASN A 304 7.63 -3.64 6.13
N ALA A 305 8.27 -2.83 5.29
CA ALA A 305 9.61 -3.10 4.78
C ALA A 305 10.70 -2.74 5.81
N GLY A 306 10.57 -1.61 6.51
CA GLY A 306 11.36 -1.31 7.70
C GLY A 306 11.75 0.15 7.83
N MET A 307 13.02 0.40 8.15
CA MET A 307 13.57 1.76 8.34
C MET A 307 14.83 1.98 7.50
N ALA A 308 15.10 1.11 6.54
CA ALA A 308 16.27 1.17 5.69
C ALA A 308 15.80 1.03 4.24
N ASN A 309 16.58 1.55 3.31
CA ASN A 309 16.28 1.50 1.89
C ASN A 309 16.02 0.06 1.41
N ASP A 310 14.76 -0.22 1.08
CA ASP A 310 14.25 -1.51 0.65
C ASP A 310 13.94 -1.51 -0.86
N ASP A 311 14.16 -2.66 -1.50
CA ASP A 311 13.81 -2.92 -2.90
C ASP A 311 12.58 -3.82 -2.94
N ILE A 312 11.47 -3.34 -3.51
CA ILE A 312 10.14 -3.94 -3.37
C ILE A 312 9.54 -4.19 -4.77
N ASP A 313 9.57 -5.45 -5.19
CA ASP A 313 9.03 -5.91 -6.46
C ASP A 313 7.60 -6.44 -6.30
N VAL A 314 6.60 -5.72 -6.83
CA VAL A 314 5.19 -6.12 -6.80
C VAL A 314 4.74 -6.64 -8.16
N THR A 315 4.62 -7.97 -8.29
CA THR A 315 4.21 -8.64 -9.53
C THR A 315 2.69 -8.79 -9.64
N ALA A 316 2.00 -9.09 -8.56
CA ALA A 316 0.55 -9.27 -8.53
C ALA A 316 -0.01 -9.17 -7.10
N ILE A 317 -1.33 -8.98 -7.01
CA ILE A 317 -2.09 -9.12 -5.76
C ILE A 317 -3.21 -10.15 -5.97
N GLY A 318 -3.65 -10.78 -4.89
CA GLY A 318 -4.71 -11.79 -4.90
C GLY A 318 -6.05 -11.21 -5.35
N SER A 319 -6.93 -12.05 -5.89
CA SER A 319 -8.26 -11.61 -6.28
C SER A 319 -9.09 -11.19 -5.07
N ASN A 320 -9.86 -10.11 -5.21
CA ASN A 320 -10.69 -9.52 -4.16
C ASN A 320 -9.90 -9.31 -2.84
N SER A 321 -8.59 -9.01 -2.95
CA SER A 321 -7.69 -8.78 -1.81
C SER A 321 -7.45 -7.30 -1.60
N VAL A 322 -6.91 -6.97 -0.43
CA VAL A 322 -6.31 -5.65 -0.15
C VAL A 322 -4.85 -5.87 0.16
N ALA A 323 -3.96 -5.27 -0.63
CA ALA A 323 -2.53 -5.24 -0.35
C ALA A 323 -2.15 -3.85 0.15
N ARG A 324 -1.51 -3.79 1.31
CA ARG A 324 -0.87 -2.61 1.88
C ARG A 324 0.62 -2.88 1.96
N ILE A 325 1.41 -2.13 1.23
CA ILE A 325 2.85 -2.30 1.17
C ILE A 325 3.46 -0.97 1.58
N ASN A 326 4.21 -0.99 2.68
CA ASN A 326 4.78 0.19 3.31
C ASN A 326 6.30 0.04 3.26
N GLY A 327 6.98 1.03 2.70
CA GLY A 327 8.43 1.13 2.71
C GLY A 327 8.91 1.39 4.13
N GLY A 328 8.41 2.48 4.72
CA GLY A 328 8.69 2.86 6.09
C GLY A 328 9.67 4.02 6.09
N ALA A 329 10.80 3.91 6.80
CA ALA A 329 11.83 4.94 6.66
C ALA A 329 12.92 4.49 5.67
N GLY A 330 13.58 5.44 5.02
CA GLY A 330 14.63 5.14 4.04
C GLY A 330 14.20 5.55 2.64
N GLU A 331 15.11 5.43 1.68
CA GLU A 331 14.76 5.61 0.26
C GLU A 331 14.33 4.25 -0.30
N ASP A 332 13.03 4.00 -0.39
CA ASP A 332 12.46 2.74 -0.80
C ASP A 332 12.08 2.74 -2.28
N ALA A 333 12.32 1.63 -2.96
CA ALA A 333 12.03 1.47 -4.38
C ALA A 333 10.91 0.46 -4.60
N PHE A 334 9.84 0.90 -5.25
CA PHE A 334 8.69 0.06 -5.62
C PHE A 334 8.66 -0.15 -7.13
N ASP A 335 8.90 -1.38 -7.58
CA ASP A 335 8.73 -1.80 -8.97
C ASP A 335 7.43 -2.60 -9.12
N VAL A 336 6.45 -2.03 -9.83
CA VAL A 336 5.07 -2.51 -9.88
C VAL A 336 4.70 -2.92 -11.30
N VAL A 337 4.52 -4.23 -11.53
CA VAL A 337 4.11 -4.79 -12.84
C VAL A 337 2.60 -5.07 -12.89
N THR A 338 1.93 -4.88 -11.76
CA THR A 338 0.78 -5.65 -11.28
C THR A 338 -0.31 -6.02 -12.31
N THR A 339 -0.97 -7.18 -12.09
CA THR A 339 -1.92 -7.81 -13.04
C THR A 339 -3.26 -8.31 -12.44
N SER A 340 -3.72 -7.79 -11.30
CA SER A 340 -4.96 -8.30 -10.65
C SER A 340 -6.23 -7.66 -11.22
N SER A 341 -7.34 -8.41 -11.32
CA SER A 341 -8.60 -7.93 -11.90
C SER A 341 -9.62 -7.33 -10.91
N ASP A 342 -9.42 -7.45 -9.58
CA ASP A 342 -10.43 -7.08 -8.58
C ASP A 342 -9.94 -6.75 -7.16
N GLY A 343 -8.65 -6.43 -6.97
CA GLY A 343 -8.08 -6.03 -5.66
C GLY A 343 -7.91 -4.52 -5.48
N LEU A 344 -7.57 -4.11 -4.24
CA LEU A 344 -7.08 -2.76 -3.90
C LEU A 344 -5.59 -2.82 -3.56
N LEU A 345 -4.80 -1.91 -4.13
CA LEU A 345 -3.38 -1.76 -3.82
C LEU A 345 -3.12 -0.40 -3.17
N PHE A 346 -2.53 -0.42 -1.99
CA PHE A 346 -2.01 0.75 -1.28
C PHE A 346 -0.49 0.61 -1.18
N LEU A 347 0.23 1.57 -1.75
CA LEU A 347 1.67 1.72 -1.62
C LEU A 347 1.94 2.97 -0.80
N ARG A 348 2.85 2.88 0.17
CA ARG A 348 3.21 4.00 1.04
C ARG A 348 4.72 4.03 1.21
N GLY A 349 5.36 5.13 0.85
CA GLY A 349 6.78 5.36 1.10
C GLY A 349 7.03 5.61 2.59
N GLU A 350 6.25 6.54 3.16
CA GLU A 350 6.28 7.03 4.54
C GLU A 350 7.37 8.07 4.81
N SER A 351 8.66 7.73 4.92
CA SER A 351 9.72 8.72 5.20
C SER A 351 11.00 8.46 4.43
N GLY A 352 11.43 9.43 3.61
CA GLY A 352 12.63 9.33 2.78
C GLY A 352 12.24 9.62 1.34
N GLU A 353 13.23 9.74 0.45
CA GLU A 353 12.97 9.94 -0.98
C GLU A 353 12.59 8.59 -1.61
N ASP A 354 11.28 8.34 -1.78
CA ASP A 354 10.77 7.05 -2.27
C ASP A 354 10.48 7.07 -3.77
N THR A 355 10.61 5.92 -4.42
CA THR A 355 10.37 5.77 -5.86
C THR A 355 9.30 4.73 -6.17
N PHE A 356 8.32 5.09 -7.01
CA PHE A 356 7.22 4.22 -7.42
C PHE A 356 7.16 4.09 -8.93
N LYS A 357 7.47 2.91 -9.46
CA LYS A 357 7.51 2.69 -10.90
C LYS A 357 6.50 1.65 -11.33
N PHE A 358 5.60 2.05 -12.23
CA PHE A 358 4.59 1.17 -12.80
C PHE A 358 4.99 0.79 -14.23
N LEU A 359 5.58 -0.39 -14.36
CA LEU A 359 6.28 -0.89 -15.57
C LEU A 359 5.34 -1.35 -16.72
N GLY A 360 4.08 -0.92 -16.69
CA GLY A 360 3.04 -1.29 -17.66
C GLY A 360 2.13 -2.40 -17.14
N THR A 361 0.88 -2.05 -16.84
CA THR A 361 -0.17 -2.98 -16.44
C THR A 361 -0.56 -3.84 -17.65
N GLY A 362 -0.04 -5.06 -17.74
CA GLY A 362 -0.26 -5.90 -18.93
C GLY A 362 -1.73 -6.29 -19.11
N SER A 363 -2.54 -5.57 -19.91
CA SER A 363 -3.95 -5.89 -20.25
C SER A 363 -4.90 -6.27 -19.08
N GLY A 364 -4.49 -6.01 -17.84
CA GLY A 364 -5.10 -6.49 -16.60
C GLY A 364 -5.52 -5.30 -15.77
N LEU A 365 -6.82 -5.03 -15.80
CA LEU A 365 -7.52 -3.89 -15.22
C LEU A 365 -7.31 -3.84 -13.69
N PHE A 366 -6.61 -2.84 -13.15
CA PHE A 366 -6.78 -2.56 -11.72
C PHE A 366 -8.15 -1.97 -11.49
N ASN A 367 -8.80 -2.38 -10.41
CA ASN A 367 -9.93 -1.63 -9.92
C ASN A 367 -9.45 -0.30 -9.31
N ALA A 368 -8.52 -0.34 -8.36
CA ALA A 368 -7.95 0.88 -7.80
C ALA A 368 -6.55 0.72 -7.17
N ILE A 369 -5.71 1.74 -7.36
CA ILE A 369 -4.37 1.89 -6.80
C ILE A 369 -4.28 3.24 -6.08
N GLN A 370 -3.65 3.24 -4.92
CA GLN A 370 -3.26 4.45 -4.21
C GLN A 370 -1.78 4.41 -3.87
N VAL A 371 -1.11 5.52 -4.12
CA VAL A 371 0.27 5.79 -3.74
C VAL A 371 0.27 6.95 -2.77
N GLU A 372 0.98 6.80 -1.66
CA GLU A 372 1.36 7.87 -0.74
C GLU A 372 2.89 7.95 -0.77
N GLY A 373 3.46 9.09 -1.15
CA GLY A 373 4.91 9.32 -1.06
C GLY A 373 5.31 9.35 0.41
N GLY A 374 4.94 10.43 1.10
CA GLY A 374 5.12 10.56 2.54
C GLY A 374 5.83 11.85 2.88
N SER A 375 7.12 11.76 3.21
CA SER A 375 7.94 12.93 3.55
C SER A 375 9.26 12.87 2.83
N GLU A 376 9.80 14.03 2.48
CA GLU A 376 10.92 14.19 1.54
C GLU A 376 10.44 14.08 0.09
N ASP A 377 11.34 14.22 -0.88
CA ASP A 377 10.97 14.36 -2.28
C ASP A 377 10.69 12.97 -2.89
N ASP A 378 9.44 12.69 -3.25
CA ASP A 378 9.02 11.39 -3.77
C ASP A 378 8.82 11.40 -5.29
N VAL A 379 9.10 10.27 -5.96
CA VAL A 379 8.95 10.15 -7.42
C VAL A 379 8.06 8.97 -7.78
N ALA A 380 7.00 9.23 -8.55
CA ALA A 380 6.17 8.20 -9.15
C ALA A 380 6.17 8.30 -10.68
N SER A 381 6.33 7.16 -11.37
CA SER A 381 6.27 7.08 -12.84
C SER A 381 5.34 5.95 -13.28
N VAL A 382 4.31 6.32 -14.03
CA VAL A 382 3.26 5.44 -14.52
C VAL A 382 3.26 5.41 -16.04
N ASP A 383 3.74 4.33 -16.65
CA ASP A 383 3.78 4.21 -18.12
C ASP A 383 2.36 4.19 -18.74
N GLN A 384 1.46 3.40 -18.14
CA GLN A 384 0.09 3.28 -18.62
C GLN A 384 -0.92 2.84 -17.54
N LEU A 385 -2.04 3.56 -17.45
CA LEU A 385 -3.27 3.14 -16.75
C LEU A 385 -4.25 2.44 -17.71
N ASN A 386 -5.05 1.52 -17.18
CA ASN A 386 -5.99 0.70 -17.94
C ASN A 386 -7.27 0.38 -17.14
N SER A 387 -8.30 1.22 -17.27
CA SER A 387 -9.59 1.15 -16.57
C SER A 387 -9.48 1.12 -15.04
N THR A 388 -8.72 2.05 -14.50
CA THR A 388 -8.27 2.07 -13.11
C THR A 388 -8.62 3.39 -12.45
N ILE A 389 -9.04 3.32 -11.18
CA ILE A 389 -8.96 4.46 -10.26
C ILE A 389 -7.50 4.54 -9.78
N PHE A 390 -6.80 5.62 -10.11
CA PHE A 390 -5.45 5.88 -9.63
C PHE A 390 -5.46 7.13 -8.76
N ARG A 391 -4.91 7.02 -7.55
CA ARG A 391 -4.72 8.15 -6.65
C ARG A 391 -3.27 8.27 -6.24
N PHE A 392 -2.70 9.45 -6.42
CA PHE A 392 -1.38 9.81 -5.90
C PHE A 392 -1.52 10.90 -4.84
N LEU A 393 -0.81 10.73 -3.73
CA LEU A 393 -0.71 11.66 -2.62
C LEU A 393 0.79 11.86 -2.35
N GLY A 394 1.39 12.96 -2.80
CA GLY A 394 2.83 13.21 -2.66
C GLY A 394 3.22 13.29 -1.18
N GLY A 395 2.67 14.26 -0.45
CA GLY A 395 2.87 14.38 0.98
C GLY A 395 3.59 15.67 1.33
N SER A 396 4.81 15.59 1.85
CA SER A 396 5.64 16.79 2.07
C SER A 396 6.98 16.63 1.38
N GLY A 397 7.41 17.59 0.58
CA GLY A 397 8.57 17.43 -0.27
C GLY A 397 8.31 18.11 -1.61
N ALA A 398 9.27 18.10 -2.51
CA ALA A 398 9.04 18.44 -3.91
C ALA A 398 8.81 17.15 -4.69
N ASP A 399 7.56 16.72 -4.75
CA ASP A 399 7.17 15.43 -5.30
C ASP A 399 6.98 15.50 -6.83
N GLU A 400 7.35 14.42 -7.53
CA GLU A 400 7.18 14.30 -8.98
C GLU A 400 6.30 13.10 -9.34
N ILE A 401 5.26 13.32 -10.14
CA ILE A 401 4.43 12.26 -10.71
C ILE A 401 4.41 12.37 -12.23
N GLU A 402 4.95 11.35 -12.91
CA GLU A 402 4.80 11.15 -14.34
C GLU A 402 3.68 10.14 -14.62
N LEU A 403 2.69 10.55 -15.40
CA LEU A 403 1.58 9.71 -15.84
C LEU A 403 1.48 9.73 -17.37
N GLY A 404 1.89 8.63 -17.99
CA GLY A 404 1.94 8.44 -19.44
C GLY A 404 0.57 8.23 -20.08
N GLN A 405 0.28 7.02 -20.54
CA GLN A 405 -0.95 6.70 -21.29
C GLN A 405 -2.14 6.39 -20.39
N THR A 406 -3.33 6.81 -20.81
CA THR A 406 -4.60 6.48 -20.17
C THR A 406 -5.66 6.08 -21.22
N THR A 407 -6.72 5.47 -20.74
CA THR A 407 -7.93 5.08 -21.47
C THR A 407 -9.10 5.94 -21.02
N SER A 408 -10.19 5.96 -21.81
CA SER A 408 -11.40 6.74 -21.48
C SER A 408 -12.13 6.31 -20.20
N SER A 409 -11.74 5.19 -19.61
CA SER A 409 -12.28 4.68 -18.35
C SER A 409 -11.42 4.98 -17.13
N ASP A 410 -10.22 5.53 -17.33
CA ASP A 410 -9.33 5.85 -16.22
C ASP A 410 -9.79 7.12 -15.50
N LEU A 411 -9.65 7.08 -14.17
CA LEU A 411 -9.84 8.20 -13.27
C LEU A 411 -8.54 8.39 -12.50
N ALA A 412 -7.84 9.50 -12.72
CA ALA A 412 -6.62 9.85 -12.00
C ALA A 412 -6.85 11.08 -11.13
N GLU A 413 -6.53 10.98 -9.85
CA GLU A 413 -6.53 12.11 -8.93
C GLU A 413 -5.14 12.22 -8.30
N LEU A 414 -4.44 13.33 -8.58
CA LEU A 414 -3.06 13.57 -8.20
C LEU A 414 -3.01 14.73 -7.23
N HIS A 415 -2.38 14.53 -6.08
CA HIS A 415 -2.16 15.55 -5.07
C HIS A 415 -0.66 15.67 -4.81
N GLY A 416 -0.14 16.88 -4.85
CA GLY A 416 1.25 17.20 -4.54
C GLY A 416 1.44 17.18 -3.03
N GLY A 417 0.89 18.17 -2.36
CA GLY A 417 0.87 18.24 -0.90
C GLY A 417 1.53 19.51 -0.41
N ASP A 418 2.50 19.40 0.51
CA ASP A 418 3.32 20.51 0.97
C ASP A 418 4.63 20.52 0.17
N GLY A 419 4.92 21.60 -0.56
CA GLY A 419 6.19 21.80 -1.25
C GLY A 419 5.98 22.33 -2.65
N ASN A 420 6.90 22.03 -3.56
CA ASN A 420 6.82 22.49 -4.95
C ASN A 420 6.81 21.27 -5.87
N ASP A 421 5.62 20.79 -6.17
CA ASP A 421 5.40 19.51 -6.81
C ASP A 421 5.37 19.62 -8.34
N THR A 422 5.64 18.52 -9.03
CA THR A 422 5.67 18.46 -10.49
C THR A 422 4.80 17.33 -11.00
N PHE A 423 3.79 17.68 -11.78
CA PHE A 423 2.89 16.75 -12.46
C PHE A 423 3.24 16.70 -13.94
N ILE A 424 3.64 15.55 -14.46
CA ILE A 424 3.94 15.35 -15.88
C ILE A 424 2.90 14.41 -16.46
N LEU A 425 2.06 14.89 -17.39
CA LEU A 425 1.01 14.10 -18.02
C LEU A 425 1.30 13.89 -19.51
N GLY A 426 1.32 12.63 -19.95
CA GLY A 426 1.61 12.23 -21.33
C GLY A 426 2.98 11.57 -21.47
N ASN A 427 3.24 10.95 -22.62
CA ASN A 427 4.46 10.17 -22.85
C ASN A 427 5.24 10.58 -24.11
N GLY A 428 5.04 11.82 -24.54
CA GLY A 428 5.56 12.39 -25.79
C GLY A 428 4.83 11.87 -27.03
N GLY A 429 3.66 11.24 -26.83
CA GLY A 429 2.87 10.57 -27.86
C GLY A 429 1.84 11.50 -28.52
N ALA A 430 0.94 10.90 -29.30
CA ALA A 430 -0.23 11.59 -29.83
C ALA A 430 -1.47 11.09 -29.10
N ASN A 431 -2.17 12.00 -28.42
CA ASN A 431 -3.44 11.74 -27.72
C ASN A 431 -3.40 10.53 -26.76
N GLY A 432 -2.35 10.41 -25.95
CA GLY A 432 -2.22 9.37 -24.92
C GLY A 432 -3.08 9.62 -23.68
N LEU A 433 -3.53 10.86 -23.48
CA LEU A 433 -4.42 11.26 -22.38
C LEU A 433 -5.89 11.13 -22.79
N LEU A 434 -6.54 10.02 -22.44
CA LEU A 434 -7.94 9.75 -22.76
C LEU A 434 -8.87 9.73 -21.54
N GLY A 435 -8.32 9.64 -20.32
CA GLY A 435 -9.07 9.56 -19.06
C GLY A 435 -9.59 10.89 -18.51
N SER A 436 -10.08 10.86 -17.27
CA SER A 436 -10.42 12.06 -16.51
C SER A 436 -9.36 12.33 -15.43
N PHE A 437 -8.97 13.59 -15.27
CA PHE A 437 -7.87 13.97 -14.38
C PHE A 437 -8.29 15.08 -13.41
N GLY A 438 -7.90 14.92 -12.15
CA GLY A 438 -7.82 15.99 -11.16
C GLY A 438 -6.37 16.14 -10.71
N VAL A 439 -5.85 17.36 -10.78
CA VAL A 439 -4.49 17.70 -10.34
C VAL A 439 -4.59 18.77 -9.26
N ASN A 440 -4.07 18.51 -8.08
CA ASN A 440 -4.13 19.44 -6.97
C ASN A 440 -2.70 19.65 -6.45
N GLY A 441 -2.16 20.85 -6.62
CA GLY A 441 -0.87 21.20 -6.01
C GLY A 441 -0.95 21.10 -4.49
N GLU A 442 -2.05 21.59 -3.91
CA GLU A 442 -2.21 21.77 -2.46
C GLU A 442 -1.18 22.81 -1.93
N GLY A 443 -0.80 22.84 -0.64
CA GLY A 443 0.28 23.68 -0.09
C GLY A 443 0.72 24.99 -0.77
N ASN A 444 -0.08 26.07 -0.74
CA ASN A 444 0.32 27.38 -1.32
C ASN A 444 1.61 27.96 -0.69
N ASP A 445 2.76 27.84 -1.37
CA ASP A 445 4.00 28.46 -0.94
C ASP A 445 4.10 29.93 -1.39
N SER A 446 3.97 30.83 -0.41
CA SER A 446 3.76 32.27 -0.62
C SER A 446 5.01 33.07 -1.07
N GLY A 447 5.65 32.70 -2.18
CA GLY A 447 6.63 33.59 -2.84
C GLY A 447 7.65 33.04 -3.85
N GLY A 448 7.41 31.92 -4.54
CA GLY A 448 8.31 31.35 -5.57
C GLY A 448 7.55 30.72 -6.76
N ILE A 449 8.25 29.97 -7.63
CA ILE A 449 7.59 28.96 -8.48
C ILE A 449 6.94 27.94 -7.53
N GLY A 450 5.65 27.68 -7.70
CA GLY A 450 4.89 26.70 -6.91
C GLY A 450 4.78 25.38 -7.67
N ASP A 451 3.67 24.68 -7.46
CA ASP A 451 3.39 23.39 -8.09
C ASP A 451 3.21 23.53 -9.60
N SER A 452 3.83 22.64 -10.37
CA SER A 452 3.87 22.74 -11.83
C SER A 452 3.16 21.60 -12.53
N LEU A 453 2.45 21.90 -13.62
CA LEU A 453 1.86 20.90 -14.50
C LEU A 453 2.50 20.97 -15.89
N VAL A 454 3.03 19.85 -16.36
CA VAL A 454 3.61 19.67 -17.69
C VAL A 454 2.75 18.71 -18.50
N LEU A 455 2.27 19.16 -19.66
CA LEU A 455 1.63 18.29 -20.64
C LEU A 455 2.65 17.88 -21.69
N ASN A 456 3.03 16.60 -21.66
CA ASN A 456 4.05 16.02 -22.52
C ASN A 456 3.41 15.17 -23.63
N ASP A 457 2.49 15.74 -24.42
CA ASP A 457 1.82 15.03 -25.51
C ASP A 457 1.51 16.00 -26.67
N THR A 458 1.12 15.44 -27.83
CA THR A 458 0.69 16.19 -29.01
C THR A 458 -0.84 16.14 -29.19
N PHE A 459 -1.46 17.30 -29.44
CA PHE A 459 -2.92 17.48 -29.51
C PHE A 459 -3.38 18.17 -30.80
N THR A 460 -4.63 17.93 -31.21
CA THR A 460 -5.26 18.74 -32.28
C THR A 460 -5.66 20.11 -31.77
N THR A 461 -6.30 20.16 -30.60
CA THR A 461 -6.73 21.38 -29.94
C THR A 461 -6.53 21.24 -28.44
N GLN A 462 -5.86 22.22 -27.85
CA GLN A 462 -5.83 22.41 -26.40
C GLN A 462 -6.49 23.74 -26.03
N THR A 463 -7.36 23.69 -25.02
CA THR A 463 -8.04 24.88 -24.48
C THR A 463 -7.75 25.01 -23.00
N LEU A 464 -7.03 26.05 -22.60
CA LEU A 464 -6.71 26.38 -21.22
C LEU A 464 -7.73 27.38 -20.69
N ASN A 465 -8.50 26.98 -19.69
CA ASN A 465 -9.57 27.76 -19.06
C ASN A 465 -9.16 28.16 -17.64
N TYR A 466 -8.65 29.37 -17.51
CA TYR A 466 -8.22 29.93 -16.23
C TYR A 466 -9.44 30.41 -15.42
N THR A 467 -9.53 30.00 -14.16
CA THR A 467 -10.63 30.38 -13.27
C THR A 467 -10.22 31.49 -12.30
N ASN A 468 -9.05 31.36 -11.69
CA ASN A 468 -8.45 32.34 -10.81
C ASN A 468 -6.91 32.23 -10.92
N ALA A 469 -6.17 32.69 -9.91
CA ALA A 469 -4.71 32.76 -9.91
C ALA A 469 -3.99 31.42 -9.94
N ASN A 470 -4.62 30.34 -9.48
CA ASN A 470 -4.01 29.01 -9.38
C ASN A 470 -4.95 27.84 -9.75
N ASP A 471 -6.14 28.12 -10.30
CA ASP A 471 -7.16 27.11 -10.58
C ASP A 471 -7.73 27.22 -11.99
N GLY A 472 -8.08 26.09 -12.59
CA GLY A 472 -8.68 26.05 -13.91
C GLY A 472 -8.94 24.65 -14.45
N ASN A 473 -9.10 24.58 -15.77
CA ASN A 473 -9.12 23.30 -16.47
C ASN A 473 -8.51 23.41 -17.87
N ILE A 474 -7.93 22.31 -18.34
CA ILE A 474 -7.38 22.17 -19.68
C ILE A 474 -8.19 21.10 -20.40
N VAL A 475 -8.71 21.45 -21.58
CA VAL A 475 -9.40 20.49 -22.46
C VAL A 475 -8.46 20.14 -23.62
N VAL A 476 -8.11 18.86 -23.76
CA VAL A 476 -7.17 18.34 -24.77
C VAL A 476 -7.86 17.32 -25.66
N ASP A 477 -8.28 17.69 -26.87
CA ASP A 477 -9.01 16.82 -27.81
C ASP A 477 -10.29 16.13 -27.25
N GLY A 478 -10.85 16.64 -26.15
CA GLY A 478 -12.08 16.15 -25.51
C GLY A 478 -11.93 15.91 -24.00
N PRO A 479 -10.98 15.06 -23.56
CA PRO A 479 -10.59 14.91 -22.16
C PRO A 479 -10.36 16.25 -21.44
N THR A 480 -10.69 16.29 -20.15
CA THR A 480 -10.56 17.48 -19.31
C THR A 480 -9.67 17.18 -18.12
N ILE A 481 -8.67 18.02 -17.92
CA ILE A 481 -7.80 18.05 -16.76
C ILE A 481 -8.29 19.20 -15.90
N THR A 482 -8.84 18.91 -14.73
CA THR A 482 -9.19 19.97 -13.76
C THR A 482 -8.01 20.15 -12.82
N TYR A 483 -7.63 21.39 -12.53
CA TYR A 483 -6.51 21.66 -11.66
C TYR A 483 -6.81 22.73 -10.61
N THR A 484 -6.12 22.62 -9.48
CA THR A 484 -6.11 23.62 -8.40
C THR A 484 -4.71 23.80 -7.82
N GLY A 485 -4.41 24.99 -7.31
CA GLY A 485 -3.15 25.30 -6.63
C GLY A 485 -1.89 25.32 -7.50
N LEU A 486 -1.99 25.39 -8.84
CA LEU A 486 -0.80 25.32 -9.71
C LEU A 486 -0.21 26.69 -10.04
N GLU A 487 1.11 26.77 -10.18
CA GLU A 487 1.90 27.87 -10.75
C GLU A 487 3.36 27.39 -11.00
N PRO A 488 3.84 27.11 -12.24
CA PRO A 488 3.26 27.39 -13.56
C PRO A 488 2.69 26.15 -14.31
N ILE A 489 2.12 26.41 -15.49
CA ILE A 489 1.71 25.37 -16.45
C ILE A 489 2.64 25.36 -17.66
N THR A 490 3.11 24.19 -18.08
CA THR A 490 3.74 23.95 -19.39
C THR A 490 2.78 23.15 -20.26
N ALA A 491 2.20 23.78 -21.27
CA ALA A 491 1.24 23.12 -22.15
C ALA A 491 1.91 22.18 -23.16
N GLY A 492 1.10 21.34 -23.80
CA GLY A 492 1.59 20.38 -24.78
C GLY A 492 1.69 20.98 -26.18
N ASP A 493 2.28 20.20 -27.07
CA ASP A 493 2.36 20.52 -28.49
C ASP A 493 0.94 20.45 -29.08
N SER A 494 0.45 21.54 -29.68
CA SER A 494 -0.89 21.52 -30.29
C SER A 494 -0.97 22.24 -31.63
N ALA A 495 -1.91 21.81 -32.48
CA ALA A 495 -2.22 22.58 -33.68
C ALA A 495 -2.95 23.88 -33.32
N ASP A 496 -4.00 23.79 -32.52
CA ASP A 496 -4.78 24.94 -32.05
C ASP A 496 -4.64 25.11 -30.53
N THR A 497 -4.12 26.26 -30.08
CA THR A 497 -4.10 26.63 -28.66
C THR A 497 -5.10 27.76 -28.40
N ILE A 498 -5.98 27.57 -27.41
CA ILE A 498 -6.94 28.57 -26.97
C ILE A 498 -6.70 28.86 -25.49
N LEU A 499 -6.46 30.13 -25.16
CA LEU A 499 -6.27 30.62 -23.80
C LEU A 499 -7.48 31.47 -23.39
N ASN A 500 -8.23 31.04 -22.39
CA ASN A 500 -9.42 31.74 -21.89
C ASN A 500 -9.13 32.31 -20.50
N LEU A 501 -8.80 33.60 -20.43
CA LEU A 501 -8.51 34.28 -19.17
C LEU A 501 -9.77 34.44 -18.30
N PRO A 502 -9.61 34.64 -16.98
CA PRO A 502 -10.74 34.74 -16.06
C PRO A 502 -11.70 35.89 -16.43
N THR A 503 -12.99 35.58 -16.53
CA THR A 503 -14.00 36.58 -16.97
C THR A 503 -14.49 37.51 -15.85
N ALA A 504 -14.21 37.17 -14.59
CA ALA A 504 -14.69 37.91 -13.41
C ALA A 504 -13.72 38.98 -12.89
N LEU A 505 -12.47 38.96 -13.37
CA LEU A 505 -11.37 39.81 -12.91
C LEU A 505 -10.83 40.65 -14.08
N ALA A 506 -10.22 41.79 -13.79
CA ALA A 506 -9.45 42.53 -14.78
C ALA A 506 -8.04 41.92 -14.84
N ASN A 507 -7.68 41.38 -15.99
CA ASN A 507 -6.44 40.65 -16.21
C ASN A 507 -5.34 41.59 -16.72
N ASN A 508 -4.09 41.33 -16.37
CA ASN A 508 -2.93 42.02 -16.94
C ASN A 508 -1.93 40.99 -17.48
N ALA A 509 -2.07 40.66 -18.76
CA ALA A 509 -1.32 39.59 -19.40
C ALA A 509 -0.19 40.12 -20.28
N THR A 510 0.94 39.41 -20.33
CA THR A 510 2.01 39.63 -21.31
C THR A 510 2.27 38.35 -22.08
N LEU A 511 2.21 38.40 -23.41
CA LEU A 511 2.66 37.32 -24.28
C LEU A 511 4.03 37.66 -24.86
N GLN A 512 4.99 36.75 -24.73
CA GLN A 512 6.37 36.98 -25.17
C GLN A 512 7.08 35.69 -25.58
N ASP A 513 8.28 35.83 -26.16
CA ASP A 513 9.23 34.73 -26.35
C ASP A 513 9.59 34.09 -25.01
N SER A 514 9.55 32.76 -24.93
CA SER A 514 10.01 32.03 -23.76
C SER A 514 11.55 31.99 -23.74
N ALA A 515 12.13 31.70 -22.57
CA ALA A 515 13.55 31.36 -22.51
C ALA A 515 13.85 30.02 -23.21
N ASP A 516 12.85 29.15 -23.33
CA ASP A 516 12.95 27.85 -23.98
C ASP A 516 12.69 27.94 -25.48
N ALA A 517 13.60 27.36 -26.26
CA ALA A 517 13.59 27.48 -27.71
C ALA A 517 12.32 26.87 -28.33
N GLY A 518 11.68 27.61 -29.25
CA GLY A 518 10.47 27.15 -29.94
C GLY A 518 9.20 27.29 -29.10
N GLN A 519 9.26 28.00 -27.98
CA GLN A 519 8.14 28.19 -27.06
C GLN A 519 7.88 29.68 -26.83
N ILE A 520 6.63 30.01 -26.53
CA ILE A 520 6.18 31.33 -26.08
C ILE A 520 5.66 31.21 -24.67
N GLU A 521 5.55 32.34 -23.96
CA GLU A 521 5.06 32.37 -22.58
C GLU A 521 4.00 33.45 -22.41
N LEU A 522 2.94 33.09 -21.69
CA LEU A 522 1.90 33.99 -21.20
C LEU A 522 2.12 34.25 -19.71
N ILE A 523 2.43 35.50 -19.36
CA ILE A 523 2.71 35.94 -17.99
C ILE A 523 1.53 36.72 -17.41
N SER A 524 1.16 36.37 -16.20
CA SER A 524 0.15 37.01 -15.35
C SER A 524 0.76 38.11 -14.48
N ASN A 525 0.85 39.33 -15.02
CA ASN A 525 1.41 40.47 -14.28
C ASN A 525 0.56 40.94 -13.10
N SER A 526 -0.68 40.43 -12.99
CA SER A 526 -1.62 40.75 -11.91
C SER A 526 -1.89 39.58 -10.96
N GLY A 527 -1.31 38.40 -11.18
CA GLY A 527 -1.62 37.19 -10.40
C GLY A 527 -3.11 36.83 -10.45
N THR A 528 -3.74 36.97 -11.62
CA THR A 528 -5.17 36.64 -11.80
C THR A 528 -5.40 35.29 -12.45
N PHE A 529 -4.36 34.72 -13.06
CA PHE A 529 -4.23 33.39 -13.63
C PHE A 529 -2.76 32.93 -13.51
N GLU A 530 -2.49 31.66 -13.83
CA GLU A 530 -1.15 31.07 -13.76
C GLU A 530 -0.26 31.46 -14.93
N ASP A 531 1.04 31.62 -14.69
CA ASP A 531 2.01 31.73 -15.78
C ASP A 531 2.02 30.44 -16.61
N THR A 532 2.05 30.59 -17.93
CA THR A 532 1.90 29.45 -18.85
C THR A 532 2.93 29.49 -19.97
N ILE A 533 3.71 28.43 -20.07
CA ILE A 533 4.65 28.19 -21.16
C ILE A 533 3.95 27.31 -22.21
N LEU A 534 4.13 27.67 -23.48
CA LEU A 534 3.42 27.07 -24.62
C LEU A 534 4.41 26.76 -25.75
N PRO A 535 4.47 25.52 -26.24
CA PRO A 535 5.07 25.26 -27.54
C PRO A 535 4.38 26.06 -28.66
N ASN A 536 5.15 26.52 -29.65
CA ASN A 536 4.59 27.25 -30.80
C ASN A 536 3.46 26.43 -31.47
N PRO A 537 2.20 26.91 -31.47
CA PRO A 537 1.11 26.18 -32.10
C PRO A 537 1.34 26.07 -33.61
N THR A 538 0.85 24.99 -34.23
CA THR A 538 1.09 24.75 -35.68
C THR A 538 -0.03 25.21 -36.60
N ASN A 539 -1.20 25.60 -36.07
CA ASN A 539 -2.34 26.08 -36.85
C ASN A 539 -2.89 27.42 -36.34
N SER A 540 -3.13 27.60 -35.04
CA SER A 540 -3.59 28.90 -34.50
C SER A 540 -3.34 29.08 -33.00
N LEU A 541 -3.24 30.34 -32.58
CA LEU A 541 -3.30 30.76 -31.18
C LEU A 541 -4.47 31.74 -30.99
N ALA A 542 -5.31 31.51 -29.99
CA ALA A 542 -6.35 32.44 -29.57
C ALA A 542 -6.17 32.81 -28.08
N VAL A 543 -6.22 34.10 -27.77
CA VAL A 543 -6.18 34.62 -26.38
C VAL A 543 -7.44 35.43 -26.13
N ASN A 544 -8.31 34.95 -25.25
CA ASN A 544 -9.55 35.59 -24.87
C ASN A 544 -9.38 36.25 -23.49
N LEU A 545 -9.37 37.58 -23.46
CA LEU A 545 -8.92 38.37 -22.30
C LEU A 545 -9.91 38.42 -21.14
N GLY A 546 -11.19 38.12 -21.37
CA GLY A 546 -12.26 38.26 -20.39
C GLY A 546 -13.26 39.35 -20.76
N ASN A 547 -14.09 39.77 -19.79
CA ASN A 547 -15.16 40.75 -19.98
C ASN A 547 -14.91 42.07 -19.23
N GLN A 548 -13.73 42.23 -18.63
CA GLN A 548 -13.42 43.33 -17.74
C GLN A 548 -12.46 44.31 -18.45
N SER A 549 -11.92 45.29 -17.73
CA SER A 549 -10.92 46.21 -18.28
C SER A 549 -9.54 45.55 -18.29
N ASP A 550 -9.38 44.58 -19.18
CA ASP A 550 -8.19 43.74 -19.30
C ASP A 550 -7.05 44.50 -19.99
N VAL A 551 -5.81 44.25 -19.60
CA VAL A 551 -4.59 44.78 -20.23
C VAL A 551 -3.83 43.62 -20.84
N PHE A 552 -3.47 43.75 -22.12
CA PHE A 552 -2.65 42.78 -22.82
C PHE A 552 -1.44 43.47 -23.45
N THR A 553 -0.26 42.96 -23.14
CA THR A 553 1.00 43.39 -23.78
C THR A 553 1.55 42.24 -24.61
N MET A 554 1.95 42.51 -25.85
CA MET A 554 2.69 41.56 -26.67
C MET A 554 4.10 42.08 -26.88
N ASN A 555 5.10 41.30 -26.48
CA ASN A 555 6.50 41.51 -26.83
C ASN A 555 6.86 40.67 -28.07
N PRO A 556 8.09 40.79 -28.62
CA PRO A 556 8.55 39.85 -29.64
C PRO A 556 8.33 38.40 -29.16
N LEU A 557 7.74 37.58 -30.03
CA LEU A 557 7.52 36.15 -29.81
C LEU A 557 8.73 35.36 -30.34
N ASP A 558 8.73 34.06 -30.09
CA ASP A 558 9.72 33.13 -30.63
C ASP A 558 9.85 33.29 -32.15
N ALA A 559 11.09 33.28 -32.65
CA ALA A 559 11.39 33.56 -34.05
C ALA A 559 10.82 32.51 -35.03
N ALA A 560 10.44 31.33 -34.55
CA ALA A 560 9.79 30.27 -35.31
C ALA A 560 8.25 30.29 -35.19
N TYR A 561 7.67 31.20 -34.41
CA TYR A 561 6.22 31.39 -34.36
C TYR A 561 5.72 31.95 -35.69
N THR A 562 4.92 31.19 -36.45
CA THR A 562 4.42 31.61 -37.78
C THR A 562 2.92 31.43 -37.96
N VAL A 563 2.14 31.27 -36.89
CA VAL A 563 0.69 30.99 -37.04
C VAL A 563 -0.19 32.21 -36.79
N PRO A 564 -1.43 32.24 -37.28
CA PRO A 564 -2.41 33.25 -36.92
C PRO A 564 -2.59 33.38 -35.40
N LEU A 565 -2.54 34.62 -34.92
CA LEU A 565 -2.88 34.99 -33.54
C LEU A 565 -4.19 35.76 -33.53
N THR A 566 -5.15 35.30 -32.73
CA THR A 566 -6.41 36.01 -32.44
C THR A 566 -6.41 36.50 -31.01
N ILE A 567 -6.72 37.78 -30.79
CA ILE A 567 -6.93 38.33 -29.45
C ILE A 567 -8.37 38.80 -29.33
N GLY A 568 -9.12 38.19 -28.42
CA GLY A 568 -10.50 38.52 -28.09
C GLY A 568 -10.58 39.43 -26.86
N GLY A 569 -10.95 40.70 -27.05
CA GLY A 569 -11.07 41.69 -25.97
C GLY A 569 -12.50 41.86 -25.42
N GLY A 570 -12.60 42.01 -24.09
CA GLY A 570 -13.80 42.48 -23.40
C GLY A 570 -13.95 44.01 -23.44
N ALA A 571 -15.13 44.52 -23.08
CA ALA A 571 -15.40 45.96 -23.08
C ALA A 571 -14.36 46.76 -22.26
N ALA A 572 -13.74 47.77 -22.89
CA ALA A 572 -12.69 48.61 -22.31
C ALA A 572 -11.34 47.92 -22.03
N SER A 573 -11.02 46.84 -22.73
CA SER A 573 -9.67 46.24 -22.73
C SER A 573 -8.64 47.16 -23.40
N GLY A 574 -7.43 47.23 -22.86
CA GLY A 574 -6.28 47.93 -23.42
C GLY A 574 -5.26 46.95 -23.99
N ILE A 575 -5.09 46.95 -25.31
CA ILE A 575 -4.11 46.10 -26.01
C ILE A 575 -2.90 46.96 -26.44
N THR A 576 -1.71 46.53 -26.03
CA THR A 576 -0.41 47.13 -26.38
C THR A 576 0.43 46.10 -27.15
N LEU A 577 0.90 46.47 -28.35
CA LEU A 577 1.71 45.61 -29.20
C LEU A 577 3.10 46.21 -29.40
N ASN A 578 4.12 45.59 -28.78
CA ASN A 578 5.55 45.90 -28.96
C ASN A 578 6.12 44.91 -29.98
N TYR A 579 5.76 45.08 -31.26
CA TYR A 579 5.92 44.04 -32.27
C TYR A 579 7.30 44.05 -32.94
N GLY A 580 8.07 42.99 -32.71
CA GLY A 580 9.35 42.72 -33.36
C GLY A 580 9.38 41.34 -34.02
N ALA A 581 8.67 41.20 -35.15
CA ALA A 581 8.77 40.10 -36.13
C ALA A 581 8.51 38.66 -35.64
N ALA A 582 7.27 38.13 -35.80
CA ALA A 582 7.05 36.67 -35.91
C ALA A 582 5.71 36.24 -36.55
N ALA A 583 4.55 36.78 -36.14
CA ALA A 583 3.23 36.25 -36.57
C ALA A 583 2.90 36.44 -38.07
N GLU A 584 2.36 35.41 -38.73
CA GLU A 584 1.90 35.45 -40.14
C GLU A 584 0.70 36.39 -40.35
N SER A 585 -0.22 36.46 -39.38
CA SER A 585 -1.35 37.39 -39.37
C SER A 585 -1.86 37.61 -37.94
N LEU A 586 -2.34 38.83 -37.63
CA LEU A 586 -2.86 39.21 -36.31
C LEU A 586 -4.31 39.70 -36.44
N ALA A 587 -5.26 38.95 -35.88
CA ALA A 587 -6.65 39.36 -35.80
C ALA A 587 -6.96 39.92 -34.40
N LEU A 588 -7.52 41.13 -34.33
CA LEU A 588 -7.99 41.73 -33.09
C LEU A 588 -9.52 41.81 -33.14
N THR A 589 -10.20 41.05 -32.28
CA THR A 589 -11.66 41.07 -32.18
C THR A 589 -12.02 41.66 -30.83
N ASP A 590 -12.47 42.92 -30.82
CA ASP A 590 -12.86 43.62 -29.61
C ASP A 590 -14.37 43.93 -29.58
N SER A 591 -14.94 43.87 -28.38
CA SER A 591 -16.34 44.17 -28.10
C SER A 591 -16.58 45.58 -27.55
N GLY A 592 -15.56 46.44 -27.38
CA GLY A 592 -15.72 47.88 -27.15
C GLY A 592 -14.63 48.65 -26.39
N GLY A 593 -13.39 48.18 -26.30
CA GLY A 593 -12.18 48.88 -25.80
C GLY A 593 -11.14 49.24 -26.88
N GLY A 594 -10.69 50.49 -26.91
CA GLY A 594 -9.77 50.98 -27.94
C GLY A 594 -8.36 50.33 -27.95
N ILE A 595 -7.86 50.00 -29.14
CA ILE A 595 -6.49 49.51 -29.38
C ILE A 595 -5.50 50.66 -29.22
N THR A 596 -4.74 50.65 -28.13
CA THR A 596 -4.06 51.87 -27.66
C THR A 596 -2.67 52.07 -28.26
N ASN A 597 -1.97 51.03 -28.75
CA ASN A 597 -0.68 51.21 -29.41
C ASN A 597 -0.25 50.01 -30.28
N ILE A 598 0.06 50.23 -31.56
CA ILE A 598 0.80 49.29 -32.41
C ILE A 598 2.14 49.95 -32.79
N ASP A 599 3.24 49.41 -32.29
CA ASP A 599 4.60 49.71 -32.75
C ASP A 599 5.11 48.48 -33.50
N SER A 600 5.12 48.53 -34.83
CA SER A 600 5.45 47.37 -35.69
C SER A 600 6.49 47.72 -36.74
N THR A 601 7.45 46.81 -36.95
CA THR A 601 8.46 46.91 -38.03
C THR A 601 8.19 45.97 -39.22
N VAL A 602 7.07 45.24 -39.23
CA VAL A 602 6.75 44.23 -40.27
C VAL A 602 5.27 44.27 -40.65
N ALA A 603 4.98 43.97 -41.92
CA ALA A 603 3.65 43.94 -42.53
C ALA A 603 2.75 42.85 -41.94
N ALA A 604 2.06 43.15 -40.84
CA ALA A 604 0.92 42.37 -40.36
C ALA A 604 -0.39 42.94 -40.93
N THR A 605 -1.32 42.07 -41.34
CA THR A 605 -2.70 42.49 -41.58
C THR A 605 -3.40 42.56 -40.23
N VAL A 606 -3.68 43.77 -39.74
CA VAL A 606 -4.47 44.00 -38.51
C VAL A 606 -5.93 44.18 -38.92
N ILE A 607 -6.80 43.26 -38.51
CA ILE A 607 -8.25 43.34 -38.73
C ILE A 607 -8.89 43.80 -37.42
N VAL A 608 -9.73 44.85 -37.49
CA VAL A 608 -10.49 45.43 -36.36
C VAL A 608 -11.98 45.39 -36.75
N ASP A 609 -12.81 44.70 -35.97
CA ASP A 609 -14.20 44.32 -36.35
C ASP A 609 -15.28 45.27 -35.78
N ASN A 610 -14.94 46.29 -34.97
CA ASN A 610 -15.95 47.15 -34.36
C ASN A 610 -15.76 48.65 -34.64
N ALA A 611 -16.88 49.33 -34.88
CA ALA A 611 -16.94 50.74 -35.28
C ALA A 611 -16.67 51.73 -34.11
N ALA A 612 -16.53 51.23 -32.88
CA ALA A 612 -16.20 52.02 -31.69
C ALA A 612 -14.69 52.03 -31.36
N ASP A 613 -13.90 51.24 -32.07
CA ASP A 613 -12.51 50.98 -31.71
C ASP A 613 -11.63 52.13 -32.18
N THR A 614 -10.81 52.65 -31.27
CA THR A 614 -9.81 53.67 -31.62
C THR A 614 -8.50 52.94 -31.87
N LEU A 615 -8.03 52.89 -33.11
CA LEU A 615 -6.71 52.35 -33.45
C LEU A 615 -5.68 53.50 -33.45
N THR A 616 -4.75 53.48 -32.50
CA THR A 616 -3.61 54.42 -32.50
C THR A 616 -2.36 53.72 -33.04
N LEU A 617 -1.97 54.08 -34.27
CA LEU A 617 -0.71 53.63 -34.88
C LEU A 617 0.38 54.67 -34.60
N ASN A 618 1.46 54.28 -33.94
CA ASN A 618 2.67 55.09 -33.86
C ASN A 618 3.62 54.60 -34.96
N ALA A 619 3.68 55.32 -36.09
CA ALA A 619 4.63 55.02 -37.15
C ALA A 619 6.06 55.27 -36.62
N GLY A 620 6.74 54.19 -36.22
CA GLY A 620 8.17 54.17 -35.98
C GLY A 620 8.90 54.49 -37.29
N GLU A 621 9.77 55.48 -37.28
CA GLU A 621 10.45 55.98 -38.47
C GLU A 621 11.22 54.84 -39.19
N THR A 622 10.72 54.47 -40.38
CA THR A 622 11.32 53.74 -41.52
C THR A 622 10.68 52.40 -41.93
N GLY A 623 9.52 52.46 -42.59
CA GLY A 623 8.89 51.36 -43.35
C GLY A 623 7.61 51.81 -44.06
N ASP A 624 7.20 51.15 -45.16
CA ASP A 624 5.89 51.37 -45.78
C ASP A 624 4.82 50.66 -44.92
N ASP A 625 4.21 51.39 -43.99
CA ASP A 625 3.12 50.87 -43.16
C ASP A 625 1.82 50.79 -43.98
N THR A 626 1.23 49.60 -44.10
CA THR A 626 -0.01 49.38 -44.87
C THR A 626 -1.17 49.03 -43.93
N LEU A 627 -2.13 49.94 -43.76
CA LEU A 627 -3.37 49.71 -43.00
C LEU A 627 -4.49 49.28 -43.96
N SER A 628 -5.06 48.09 -43.76
CA SER A 628 -6.23 47.60 -44.51
C SER A 628 -7.46 47.56 -43.59
N ILE A 629 -8.43 48.44 -43.80
CA ILE A 629 -9.71 48.46 -43.08
C ILE A 629 -10.77 47.82 -44.00
N ASP A 630 -11.31 46.66 -43.61
CA ASP A 630 -12.20 45.86 -44.48
C ASP A 630 -13.68 46.33 -44.48
N SER A 631 -14.10 47.21 -43.57
CA SER A 631 -15.41 47.87 -43.72
C SER A 631 -15.51 49.24 -43.03
N LEU A 632 -15.98 50.23 -43.78
CA LEU A 632 -16.51 51.49 -43.25
C LEU A 632 -18.04 51.37 -43.18
N PRO A 633 -18.70 51.74 -42.06
CA PRO A 633 -20.14 51.91 -42.07
C PRO A 633 -20.52 52.99 -43.09
N ALA A 634 -21.58 52.73 -43.86
CA ALA A 634 -22.05 53.61 -44.92
C ALA A 634 -22.14 55.10 -44.47
N PRO A 635 -21.83 56.06 -45.36
CA PRO A 635 -21.78 57.48 -44.98
C PRO A 635 -23.16 57.95 -44.49
N PHE A 636 -23.17 58.66 -43.36
CA PHE A 636 -24.35 59.32 -42.79
C PHE A 636 -25.06 60.16 -43.87
N PRO A 637 -26.39 60.05 -44.02
CA PRO A 637 -27.13 60.97 -44.88
C PRO A 637 -27.14 62.37 -44.26
N SER A 638 -26.87 63.35 -45.12
CA SER A 638 -26.72 64.79 -44.85
C SER A 638 -27.84 65.46 -44.07
#